data_AF-A0A2W4LAB7-F1
#
_entry.id   AF-A0A2W4LAB7-F1
#
_cell.length_a   1.000
_cell.length_b   1.000
_cell.length_c   1.000
_cell.angle_alpha   90.00
_cell.angle_beta   90.00
_cell.angle_gamma   90.00
#
_symmetry.space_group_name_H-M   'P 1'
#
loop_
_entity.id
_entity.type
_entity.pdbx_description
1 polymer ?
#
loop_
_entity_poly.entity_id
_entity_poly.type
_entity_poly.pdbx_seq_one_letter_code
_entity_poly.pdbx_strand_id
1 'polypeptide(L)'
;MEFGLPLAADVPVTPSEDAEVSEDATCAAPPAPVPDALYTPRPTGLALEAGTLYVADEGAPVIHVVNVSNPCTPIEGPPLLPRSAVRPDRVVTTSRVAASPLTPSGRRFVYAIDDTDAPSASLMAFDVSPGSTERTPIQHPNAALSSLDLPDRVMFPASVRDVTFVLRDEPIFDTNGIARIGERCDPDPASSSPGIEYRPTTSGGARPSELRGVFAMALLTNGQIATIDVEDFDAPCRRPITVNPGPDPDFRGCANDPEGIESYTLPNGAATVTGEVSCNVVEPHRPRSNRLLRTGGDVGIQAPSLRAFPQLAVPESVVRTSFEERPKLLAVDFPSAPAAVFVGTTLRQRRVADEPLDAELVIDPLRAEDYSLALPWQEPRAYPPTETLTLTYEGVITTEIPSGFLREDGTGGLILDDPTAGLCDRGVLDPELARQVGAERFGLEGDALEAFARDHADYVVVTADLLDPADAYWSSASCTVNECQNVFGDIEEEEDEQAALSSTDELLPTREFRVLDAEQQRLSVEPRNATTDSERAELSRLAACCFPSGVSYRVRASRQWVLVGSATGFRHGIVGSRVQTETGEWTVECARGCNTSRRVDESRVFEIAAESCGGRGPRGSACPVGRPVPGDVCVLEEAGPVGLEDAAAACIHATSTARFAVYRGAQPSRRDMQFVWQVAGGFQPLTLDLGVLTRAVAPERLVSVPALDRLSVVDAGSLGLAFLRLDRLTVVTPTLN
;
A
#
# COMPACT_ATOMS: atom_id res chain seq x y z
N MET A 1 26.18 -28.08 38.89
CA MET A 1 26.19 -26.66 39.30
C MET A 1 25.21 -25.99 38.37
N GLU A 2 24.08 -25.54 38.90
CA GLU A 2 23.01 -24.87 38.16
C GLU A 2 23.31 -23.37 38.23
N PHE A 3 23.39 -22.69 37.09
CA PHE A 3 23.70 -21.27 37.02
C PHE A 3 22.44 -20.55 36.53
N GLY A 4 21.85 -19.70 37.39
CA GLY A 4 20.73 -18.85 37.01
C GLY A 4 21.24 -17.49 36.55
N LEU A 5 20.87 -17.08 35.34
CA LEU A 5 21.04 -15.70 34.87
C LEU A 5 19.66 -15.01 34.94
N PRO A 6 19.43 -14.09 35.88
CA PRO A 6 18.21 -13.28 35.87
C PRO A 6 18.27 -12.33 34.66
N LEU A 7 17.29 -12.42 33.77
CA LEU A 7 17.20 -11.54 32.60
C LEU A 7 16.67 -10.17 33.01
N ALA A 8 17.30 -9.11 32.52
CA ALA A 8 16.86 -7.75 32.77
C ALA A 8 15.79 -7.32 31.75
N ALA A 9 14.66 -6.79 32.22
CA ALA A 9 13.61 -6.18 31.40
C ALA A 9 13.75 -4.65 31.33
N ASP A 10 14.99 -4.15 31.37
CA ASP A 10 15.26 -2.71 31.36
C ASP A 10 15.03 -2.16 29.95
N VAL A 11 13.79 -1.74 29.69
CA VAL A 11 13.44 -0.95 28.50
C VAL A 11 14.02 0.45 28.71
N PRO A 12 14.95 0.92 27.87
CA PRO A 12 15.46 2.28 27.99
C PRO A 12 14.29 3.26 27.91
N VAL A 13 14.14 4.09 28.93
CA VAL A 13 13.27 5.27 28.91
C VAL A 13 13.99 6.31 28.04
N THR A 14 14.02 6.10 26.73
CA THR A 14 14.37 7.17 25.82
C THR A 14 13.09 7.96 25.55
N PRO A 15 13.02 9.26 25.92
CA PRO A 15 12.19 10.19 25.16
C PRO A 15 12.57 10.00 23.69
N SER A 16 11.61 10.12 22.78
CA SER A 16 11.87 10.04 21.34
C SER A 16 12.83 11.15 20.90
N GLU A 17 14.14 10.96 21.09
CA GLU A 17 15.18 11.86 20.56
C GLU A 17 15.56 11.46 19.12
N ASP A 18 15.19 10.26 18.68
CA ASP A 18 15.45 9.75 17.31
C ASP A 18 14.21 9.74 16.41
N ALA A 19 13.06 10.22 16.88
CA ALA A 19 12.15 10.82 15.93
C ALA A 19 12.81 12.15 15.58
N GLU A 20 13.50 12.22 14.45
CA GLU A 20 13.60 13.48 13.75
C GLU A 20 12.15 13.98 13.67
N VAL A 21 11.80 14.88 14.58
CA VAL A 21 10.67 15.77 14.42
C VAL A 21 11.04 16.47 13.14
N SER A 22 10.48 15.98 12.03
CA SER A 22 10.42 16.69 10.77
C SER A 22 10.27 18.17 11.12
N GLU A 23 11.21 19.02 10.68
CA GLU A 23 11.15 20.45 10.93
C GLU A 23 9.84 21.08 10.39
N ASP A 24 9.08 20.34 9.57
CA ASP A 24 7.67 20.59 9.25
C ASP A 24 6.74 20.06 10.36
N ALA A 25 6.34 20.96 11.27
CA ALA A 25 5.39 20.75 12.36
C ALA A 25 3.92 20.56 11.90
N THR A 26 3.66 19.75 10.88
CA THR A 26 2.30 19.54 10.31
C THR A 26 1.77 18.11 10.48
N CYS A 27 2.42 17.26 11.28
CA CYS A 27 1.99 15.88 11.48
C CYS A 27 1.98 15.48 12.97
N ALA A 28 0.98 14.69 13.36
CA ALA A 28 0.88 14.18 14.72
C ALA A 28 1.62 12.85 14.84
N ALA A 29 2.74 12.83 15.57
CA ALA A 29 3.34 11.59 16.04
C ALA A 29 2.51 11.09 17.24
N PRO A 30 2.05 9.82 17.26
CA PRO A 30 1.38 9.30 18.44
C PRO A 30 2.35 9.30 19.63
N PRO A 31 1.90 9.65 20.85
CA PRO A 31 2.76 9.63 22.02
C PRO A 31 3.29 8.22 22.27
N ALA A 32 4.60 8.11 22.53
CA ALA A 32 5.22 6.86 22.96
C ALA A 32 4.47 6.28 24.18
N PRO A 33 4.40 4.94 24.33
CA PRO A 33 3.74 4.37 25.48
C PRO A 33 4.54 4.75 26.73
N VAL A 34 3.84 5.26 27.75
CA VAL A 34 4.46 5.67 29.02
C VAL A 34 5.10 4.44 29.67
N PRO A 35 6.43 4.43 29.90
CA PRO A 35 7.11 3.30 30.51
C PRO A 35 6.98 3.35 32.03
N ASP A 36 5.79 2.99 32.54
CA ASP A 36 5.58 2.76 33.98
C ASP A 36 5.23 1.30 34.31
N ALA A 37 5.24 0.39 33.31
CA ALA A 37 5.05 -1.03 33.56
C ALA A 37 6.38 -1.74 33.80
N LEU A 38 6.57 -2.28 35.01
CA LEU A 38 7.58 -3.30 35.28
C LEU A 38 7.20 -4.57 34.49
N TYR A 39 7.80 -4.74 33.31
CA TYR A 39 7.63 -5.96 32.52
C TYR A 39 8.28 -7.15 33.26
N THR A 40 7.63 -8.32 33.21
CA THR A 40 8.16 -9.55 33.81
C THR A 40 8.63 -10.46 32.68
N PRO A 41 9.95 -10.72 32.55
CA PRO A 41 10.49 -11.59 31.51
C PRO A 41 9.77 -12.94 31.42
N ARG A 42 9.42 -13.35 30.21
CA ARG A 42 8.89 -14.68 29.85
C ARG A 42 9.59 -15.17 28.58
N PRO A 43 10.78 -15.77 28.72
CA PRO A 43 11.54 -16.32 27.59
C PRO A 43 10.79 -17.43 26.87
N THR A 44 10.71 -17.35 25.54
CA THR A 44 9.91 -18.26 24.71
C THR A 44 10.66 -18.87 23.52
N GLY A 45 11.67 -18.16 22.99
CA GLY A 45 12.49 -18.61 21.86
C GLY A 45 13.96 -18.30 22.03
N LEU A 46 14.83 -19.12 21.46
CA LEU A 46 16.29 -19.01 21.59
C LEU A 46 17.00 -19.23 20.25
N ALA A 47 18.01 -18.41 19.96
CA ALA A 47 18.93 -18.60 18.86
C ALA A 47 20.37 -18.39 19.33
N LEU A 48 21.27 -19.32 19.01
CA LEU A 48 22.69 -19.24 19.34
C LEU A 48 23.50 -19.10 18.05
N GLU A 49 24.31 -18.06 17.96
CA GLU A 49 25.21 -17.86 16.83
C GLU A 49 26.51 -17.20 17.29
N ALA A 50 27.66 -17.73 16.84
CA ALA A 50 28.99 -17.21 17.13
C ALA A 50 29.26 -16.83 18.60
N GLY A 51 28.74 -17.61 19.55
CA GLY A 51 28.92 -17.38 21.00
C GLY A 51 27.99 -16.33 21.61
N THR A 52 26.98 -15.86 20.88
CA THR A 52 25.92 -14.98 21.37
C THR A 52 24.58 -15.70 21.33
N LEU A 53 23.88 -15.71 22.46
CA LEU A 53 22.54 -16.24 22.63
C LEU A 53 21.53 -15.09 22.59
N TYR A 54 20.59 -15.17 21.66
CA TYR A 54 19.45 -14.27 21.54
C TYR A 54 18.21 -14.94 22.13
N VAL A 55 17.45 -14.20 22.95
CA VAL A 55 16.29 -14.72 23.67
C VAL A 55 15.06 -13.87 23.37
N ALA A 56 14.05 -14.48 22.76
CA ALA A 56 12.72 -13.87 22.56
C ALA A 56 11.97 -13.84 23.89
N ASP A 57 11.20 -12.79 24.13
CA ASP A 57 10.43 -12.58 25.36
C ASP A 57 8.99 -12.12 25.05
N GLU A 58 8.00 -12.86 25.56
CA GLU A 58 6.57 -12.54 25.43
C GLU A 58 6.04 -11.67 26.58
N GLY A 59 6.82 -11.54 27.66
CA GLY A 59 6.48 -10.77 28.86
C GLY A 59 7.09 -9.38 28.89
N ALA A 60 8.09 -9.11 28.04
CA ALA A 60 8.79 -7.83 27.94
C ALA A 60 9.08 -7.44 26.48
N PRO A 61 9.05 -6.14 26.13
CA PRO A 61 9.30 -5.68 24.76
C PRO A 61 10.81 -5.56 24.46
N VAL A 62 11.54 -6.66 24.66
CA VAL A 62 12.98 -6.76 24.44
C VAL A 62 13.33 -8.12 23.84
N ILE A 63 14.44 -8.18 23.12
CA ILE A 63 15.11 -9.44 22.79
C ILE A 63 16.44 -9.42 23.54
N HIS A 64 16.63 -10.36 24.48
CA HIS A 64 17.85 -10.39 25.28
C HIS A 64 19.03 -10.84 24.45
N VAL A 65 20.19 -10.20 24.65
CA VAL A 65 21.45 -10.52 23.96
C VAL A 65 22.46 -10.96 25.00
N VAL A 66 22.80 -12.24 25.03
CA VAL A 66 23.67 -12.83 26.06
C VAL A 66 24.93 -13.37 25.43
N ASN A 67 26.10 -12.83 25.80
CA ASN A 67 27.37 -13.41 25.42
C ASN A 67 27.60 -14.70 26.23
N VAL A 68 27.67 -15.81 25.51
CA VAL A 68 27.90 -17.17 26.04
C VAL A 68 29.18 -17.79 25.48
N SER A 69 30.10 -16.98 24.94
CA SER A 69 31.42 -17.43 24.46
C SER A 69 32.20 -18.16 25.55
N ASN A 70 31.97 -17.78 26.82
CA ASN A 70 32.28 -18.60 27.98
C ASN A 70 30.95 -19.04 28.65
N PRO A 71 30.51 -20.29 28.49
CA PRO A 71 29.23 -20.75 29.02
C PRO A 71 29.21 -20.78 30.56
N CYS A 72 30.36 -20.71 31.22
CA CYS A 72 30.46 -20.66 32.68
C CYS A 72 30.24 -19.25 33.25
N THR A 73 30.33 -18.21 32.41
CA THR A 73 30.15 -16.81 32.82
C THR A 73 29.36 -16.07 31.74
N PRO A 74 28.07 -16.39 31.56
CA PRO A 74 27.24 -15.69 30.59
C PRO A 74 27.06 -14.23 31.02
N ILE A 75 27.13 -13.30 30.06
CA ILE A 75 26.99 -11.87 30.31
C ILE A 75 25.88 -11.34 29.40
N GLU A 76 24.80 -10.85 30.00
CA GLU A 76 23.76 -10.13 29.27
C GLU A 76 24.28 -8.74 28.88
N GLY A 77 24.20 -8.42 27.59
CA GLY A 77 24.49 -7.11 27.02
C GLY A 77 23.22 -6.31 26.76
N PRO A 78 23.33 -5.16 26.07
CA PRO A 78 22.16 -4.36 25.69
C PRO A 78 21.18 -5.18 24.84
N PRO A 79 19.87 -5.21 25.16
CA PRO A 79 18.89 -5.98 24.38
C PRO A 79 18.56 -5.30 23.04
N LEU A 80 18.02 -6.05 22.08
CA LEU A 80 17.36 -5.45 20.92
C LEU A 80 15.97 -4.97 21.33
N LEU A 81 15.48 -3.94 20.64
CA LEU A 81 14.25 -3.22 20.95
C LEU A 81 13.24 -3.46 19.82
N PRO A 82 12.39 -4.50 19.94
CA PRO A 82 11.30 -4.69 18.99
C PRO A 82 10.32 -3.52 19.15
N ARG A 83 10.26 -2.64 18.15
CA ARG A 83 9.33 -1.50 18.09
C ARG A 83 8.54 -1.58 16.78
N SER A 84 7.54 -0.73 16.62
CA SER A 84 6.84 -0.57 15.35
C SER A 84 7.07 0.83 14.81
N ALA A 85 7.57 0.93 13.58
CA ALA A 85 7.72 2.21 12.89
C ALA A 85 6.37 2.90 12.62
N VAL A 86 5.32 2.12 12.35
CA VAL A 86 3.97 2.64 12.06
C VAL A 86 3.16 2.94 13.31
N ARG A 87 3.34 2.15 14.39
CA ARG A 87 2.67 2.33 15.68
C ARG A 87 3.69 2.38 16.82
N PRO A 88 4.43 3.49 16.98
CA PRO A 88 5.43 3.63 18.03
C PRO A 88 4.89 3.44 19.45
N ASP A 89 3.58 3.66 19.65
CA ASP A 89 2.83 3.48 20.89
C ASP A 89 2.56 2.01 21.25
N ARG A 90 2.68 1.09 20.28
CA ARG A 90 2.39 -0.33 20.50
C ARG A 90 3.52 -1.00 21.29
N VAL A 91 3.16 -1.69 22.36
CA VAL A 91 4.03 -2.65 23.03
C VAL A 91 4.21 -3.87 22.13
N VAL A 92 5.44 -4.13 21.70
CA VAL A 92 5.80 -5.26 20.83
C VAL A 92 6.56 -6.30 21.64
N THR A 93 6.09 -7.55 21.64
CA THR A 93 6.77 -8.68 22.27
C THR A 93 7.13 -9.73 21.23
N THR A 94 8.01 -10.67 21.57
CA THR A 94 8.54 -11.63 20.59
C THR A 94 8.41 -13.08 21.07
N SER A 95 7.91 -13.96 20.20
CA SER A 95 7.71 -15.37 20.54
C SER A 95 8.88 -16.26 20.11
N ARG A 96 9.58 -15.90 19.03
CA ARG A 96 10.76 -16.62 18.52
C ARG A 96 11.78 -15.72 17.89
N VAL A 97 13.02 -16.21 17.86
CA VAL A 97 14.14 -15.59 17.15
C VAL A 97 14.95 -16.62 16.37
N ALA A 98 15.58 -16.18 15.28
CA ALA A 98 16.63 -16.89 14.57
C ALA A 98 17.80 -15.94 14.31
N ALA A 99 19.03 -16.45 14.30
CA ALA A 99 20.23 -15.70 13.97
C ALA A 99 20.87 -16.25 12.70
N SER A 100 21.28 -15.37 11.79
CA SER A 100 21.94 -15.75 10.54
C SER A 100 23.39 -16.13 10.80
N PRO A 101 24.01 -17.00 9.97
CA PRO A 101 25.46 -17.06 9.93
C PRO A 101 26.05 -15.70 9.54
N LEU A 102 27.37 -15.54 9.72
CA LEU A 102 28.07 -14.40 9.13
C LEU A 102 27.99 -14.53 7.61
N THR A 103 27.40 -13.54 6.95
CA THR A 103 27.25 -13.56 5.51
C THR A 103 28.59 -13.28 4.81
N PRO A 104 28.76 -13.59 3.51
CA PRO A 104 30.02 -13.28 2.81
C PRO A 104 30.38 -11.80 2.78
N SER A 105 29.39 -10.89 2.87
CA SER A 105 29.62 -9.45 3.05
C SER A 105 30.02 -9.05 4.48
N GLY A 106 30.17 -10.01 5.40
CA GLY A 106 30.55 -9.77 6.79
C GLY A 106 29.40 -9.27 7.67
N ARG A 107 28.15 -9.43 7.22
CA ARG A 107 26.96 -8.97 7.93
C ARG A 107 26.37 -10.10 8.78
N ARG A 108 25.57 -9.76 9.79
CA ARG A 108 24.80 -10.74 10.58
C ARG A 108 23.45 -10.16 10.98
N PHE A 109 22.42 -10.99 10.93
CA PHE A 109 21.06 -10.57 11.20
C PHE A 109 20.38 -11.46 12.22
N VAL A 110 19.48 -10.88 13.01
CA VAL A 110 18.54 -11.61 13.86
C VAL A 110 17.14 -11.32 13.37
N TYR A 111 16.37 -12.37 13.15
CA TYR A 111 14.96 -12.28 12.79
C TYR A 111 14.10 -12.65 13.99
N ALA A 112 13.06 -11.88 14.27
CA ALA A 112 12.18 -12.08 15.41
C ALA A 112 10.71 -12.02 14.99
N ILE A 113 9.88 -12.89 15.56
CA ILE A 113 8.43 -12.91 15.30
C ILE A 113 7.75 -11.95 16.27
N ASP A 114 6.99 -10.99 15.74
CA ASP A 114 6.03 -10.21 16.53
C ASP A 114 4.67 -10.90 16.53
N ASP A 115 4.33 -11.51 17.67
CA ASP A 115 3.07 -12.25 17.83
C ASP A 115 1.86 -11.32 18.11
N THR A 116 2.12 -10.03 18.37
CA THR A 116 1.10 -9.02 18.66
C THR A 116 0.66 -8.21 17.43
N ASP A 117 1.25 -8.51 16.27
CA ASP A 117 0.87 -7.86 15.01
C ASP A 117 -0.44 -8.45 14.48
N ALA A 118 -1.57 -7.81 14.80
CA ALA A 118 -2.87 -8.19 14.26
C ALA A 118 -3.04 -7.73 12.80
N PRO A 119 -3.65 -8.53 11.90
CA PRO A 119 -4.31 -9.81 12.18
C PRO A 119 -3.40 -11.05 12.13
N SER A 120 -2.15 -10.92 11.70
CA SER A 120 -1.21 -12.04 11.50
C SER A 120 0.19 -11.69 11.99
N ALA A 121 0.76 -12.57 12.83
CA ALA A 121 2.11 -12.40 13.36
C ALA A 121 3.12 -12.16 12.23
N SER A 122 3.96 -11.14 12.39
CA SER A 122 4.89 -10.65 11.36
C SER A 122 6.34 -10.86 11.78
N LEU A 123 7.27 -10.59 10.86
CA LEU A 123 8.70 -10.80 11.08
C LEU A 123 9.47 -9.47 11.06
N MET A 124 10.29 -9.25 12.08
CA MET A 124 11.22 -8.12 12.18
C MET A 124 12.64 -8.63 11.92
N ALA A 125 13.48 -7.80 11.29
CA ALA A 125 14.90 -8.08 11.08
C ALA A 125 15.75 -7.06 11.85
N PHE A 126 16.86 -7.49 12.45
CA PHE A 126 17.80 -6.64 13.19
C PHE A 126 19.20 -6.83 12.65
N ASP A 127 19.94 -5.73 12.50
CA ASP A 127 21.37 -5.76 12.15
C ASP A 127 22.23 -5.96 13.39
N VAL A 128 22.75 -7.18 13.55
CA VAL A 128 23.66 -7.57 14.64
C VAL A 128 25.06 -7.87 14.09
N SER A 129 25.42 -7.25 12.98
CA SER A 129 26.75 -7.38 12.38
C SER A 129 27.84 -7.02 13.40
N PRO A 130 29.03 -7.62 13.34
CA PRO A 130 30.14 -7.24 14.21
C PRO A 130 30.39 -5.73 14.18
N GLY A 131 30.26 -5.07 15.34
CA GLY A 131 30.41 -3.61 15.47
C GLY A 131 29.13 -2.79 15.31
N SER A 132 28.00 -3.41 14.96
CA SER A 132 26.70 -2.72 14.93
C SER A 132 26.31 -2.27 16.34
N THR A 133 25.82 -1.04 16.43
CA THR A 133 25.18 -0.47 17.64
C THR A 133 23.68 -0.32 17.48
N GLU A 134 23.13 -0.65 16.31
CA GLU A 134 21.71 -0.56 16.02
C GLU A 134 20.92 -1.58 16.85
N ARG A 135 19.83 -1.13 17.46
CA ARG A 135 19.00 -1.95 18.37
C ARG A 135 17.57 -2.10 17.90
N THR A 136 17.15 -1.30 16.94
CA THR A 136 15.78 -1.30 16.39
C THR A 136 15.70 -2.19 15.14
N PRO A 137 14.49 -2.56 14.71
CA PRO A 137 14.33 -3.30 13.47
C PRO A 137 14.81 -2.49 12.25
N ILE A 138 15.37 -3.19 11.28
CA ILE A 138 15.78 -2.65 9.98
C ILE A 138 14.53 -2.12 9.27
N GLN A 139 14.61 -0.88 8.79
CA GLN A 139 13.60 -0.30 7.91
C GLN A 139 13.93 -0.62 6.44
N HIS A 140 12.91 -1.00 5.67
CA HIS A 140 13.01 -1.29 4.25
C HIS A 140 13.13 0.02 3.46
N PRO A 141 14.17 0.18 2.61
CA PRO A 141 14.43 1.44 1.89
C PRO A 141 13.25 1.98 1.08
N ASN A 142 12.45 1.08 0.49
CA ASN A 142 11.35 1.42 -0.40
C ASN A 142 9.95 1.29 0.23
N ALA A 143 9.84 1.00 1.54
CA ALA A 143 8.54 0.87 2.17
C ALA A 143 7.73 2.18 2.18
N ALA A 144 8.38 3.33 2.06
CA ALA A 144 7.72 4.62 1.84
C ALA A 144 6.91 4.69 0.52
N LEU A 145 7.12 3.75 -0.41
CA LEU A 145 6.43 3.73 -1.69
C LEU A 145 5.16 2.86 -1.68
N SER A 146 4.92 2.07 -0.64
CA SER A 146 3.80 1.12 -0.60
C SER A 146 3.07 1.21 0.74
N SER A 147 1.78 1.55 0.71
CA SER A 147 0.94 1.49 1.91
C SER A 147 0.56 0.07 2.34
N LEU A 148 0.79 -0.93 1.48
CA LEU A 148 0.56 -2.35 1.78
C LEU A 148 1.70 -2.96 2.62
N ASP A 149 2.86 -2.33 2.58
CA ASP A 149 4.04 -2.78 3.30
C ASP A 149 4.22 -2.03 4.61
N LEU A 150 4.65 -2.76 5.63
CA LEU A 150 5.13 -2.15 6.86
C LEU A 150 6.62 -1.81 6.71
N PRO A 151 7.08 -0.61 7.10
CA PRO A 151 8.47 -0.21 6.94
C PRO A 151 9.49 -1.10 7.59
N ASP A 152 9.16 -1.75 8.70
CA ASP A 152 10.11 -2.45 9.55
C ASP A 152 9.81 -3.95 9.67
N ARG A 153 8.85 -4.46 8.88
CA ARG A 153 8.31 -5.82 9.01
C ARG A 153 8.07 -6.49 7.68
N VAL A 154 8.09 -7.80 7.70
CA VAL A 154 7.66 -8.64 6.58
C VAL A 154 6.30 -9.24 6.93
N MET A 155 5.30 -8.91 6.11
CA MET A 155 3.94 -9.42 6.24
C MET A 155 3.73 -10.67 5.38
N PHE A 156 2.85 -11.55 5.86
CA PHE A 156 2.53 -12.83 5.22
C PHE A 156 1.01 -13.05 5.23
N PRO A 157 0.48 -13.91 4.34
CA PRO A 157 -0.95 -14.22 4.30
C PRO A 157 -1.45 -15.02 5.53
N ALA A 158 -0.54 -15.53 6.35
CA ALA A 158 -0.83 -16.23 7.60
C ALA A 158 0.27 -15.92 8.62
N SER A 159 -0.04 -16.07 9.91
CA SER A 159 0.91 -15.80 11.00
C SER A 159 2.20 -16.62 10.86
N VAL A 160 3.34 -15.97 11.07
CA VAL A 160 4.63 -16.67 11.16
C VAL A 160 4.67 -17.50 12.44
N ARG A 161 5.05 -18.77 12.30
CA ARG A 161 5.17 -19.74 13.38
C ARG A 161 6.61 -20.01 13.78
N ASP A 162 7.52 -20.07 12.82
CA ASP A 162 8.95 -20.30 13.06
C ASP A 162 9.79 -19.71 11.93
N VAL A 163 11.08 -19.48 12.18
CA VAL A 163 12.00 -18.90 11.20
C VAL A 163 13.37 -19.55 11.31
N THR A 164 14.06 -19.74 10.18
CA THR A 164 15.45 -20.22 10.14
C THR A 164 16.21 -19.59 8.97
N PHE A 165 17.53 -19.70 8.99
CA PHE A 165 18.39 -19.24 7.89
C PHE A 165 18.95 -20.40 7.09
N VAL A 166 19.14 -20.16 5.80
CA VAL A 166 19.79 -21.05 4.85
C VAL A 166 20.89 -20.26 4.16
N LEU A 167 22.10 -20.83 4.13
CA LEU A 167 23.16 -20.41 3.23
C LEU A 167 23.29 -21.48 2.14
N ARG A 168 23.14 -21.09 0.89
CA ARG A 168 23.41 -21.93 -0.29
C ARG A 168 24.30 -21.19 -1.27
N ASP A 169 25.19 -21.91 -1.91
CA ASP A 169 25.99 -21.39 -3.00
C ASP A 169 26.38 -22.53 -3.96
N GLU A 170 26.70 -22.15 -5.18
CA GLU A 170 27.26 -23.02 -6.22
C GLU A 170 28.63 -22.48 -6.62
N PRO A 171 29.67 -22.74 -5.81
CA PRO A 171 30.93 -22.01 -5.94
C PRO A 171 31.63 -22.30 -7.26
N ILE A 172 32.19 -21.25 -7.86
CA ILE A 172 33.11 -21.39 -9.00
C ILE A 172 34.48 -21.80 -8.50
N PHE A 173 35.12 -22.72 -9.22
CA PHE A 173 36.49 -23.12 -8.96
C PHE A 173 37.44 -22.29 -9.82
N ASP A 174 38.45 -21.69 -9.20
CA ASP A 174 39.51 -21.04 -9.95
C ASP A 174 40.39 -22.07 -10.68
N THR A 175 41.35 -21.59 -11.49
CA THR A 175 42.30 -22.44 -12.22
C THR A 175 43.15 -23.36 -11.33
N ASN A 176 43.21 -23.10 -10.02
CA ASN A 176 43.92 -23.91 -9.04
C ASN A 176 42.98 -24.90 -8.30
N GLY A 177 41.69 -24.92 -8.64
CA GLY A 177 40.68 -25.75 -7.99
C GLY A 177 40.22 -25.23 -6.63
N ILE A 178 40.47 -23.96 -6.30
CA ILE A 178 39.97 -23.33 -5.07
C ILE A 178 38.57 -22.80 -5.33
N ALA A 179 37.61 -23.23 -4.50
CA ALA A 179 36.23 -22.77 -4.54
C ALA A 179 36.11 -21.32 -4.07
N ARG A 180 35.43 -20.49 -4.85
CA ARG A 180 35.05 -19.11 -4.51
C ARG A 180 33.60 -19.10 -4.03
N ILE A 181 33.42 -18.88 -2.73
CA ILE A 181 32.12 -18.83 -2.08
C ILE A 181 31.67 -17.36 -1.98
N GLY A 182 30.39 -17.10 -2.24
CA GLY A 182 29.80 -15.76 -2.18
C GLY A 182 30.12 -14.89 -3.40
N GLU A 183 30.54 -15.51 -4.51
CA GLU A 183 30.79 -14.80 -5.77
C GLU A 183 29.45 -14.34 -6.35
N ARG A 184 29.29 -13.02 -6.49
CA ARG A 184 28.06 -12.38 -6.98
C ARG A 184 27.98 -12.46 -8.49
N CYS A 185 26.76 -12.45 -9.02
CA CYS A 185 26.56 -12.31 -10.45
C CYS A 185 27.07 -10.95 -10.94
N ASP A 186 27.78 -10.95 -12.07
CA ASP A 186 28.33 -9.75 -12.68
C ASP A 186 27.54 -9.37 -13.95
N PRO A 187 26.74 -8.28 -13.89
CA PRO A 187 25.90 -7.88 -15.01
C PRO A 187 26.66 -7.12 -16.11
N ASP A 188 27.89 -6.64 -15.89
CA ASP A 188 28.59 -5.77 -16.84
C ASP A 188 28.95 -6.51 -18.14
N PRO A 189 28.38 -6.16 -19.30
CA PRO A 189 28.66 -6.83 -20.58
C PRO A 189 30.14 -6.90 -20.96
N ALA A 190 30.98 -5.99 -20.48
CA ALA A 190 32.41 -5.95 -20.74
C ALA A 190 33.27 -6.73 -19.72
N SER A 191 32.67 -7.20 -18.63
CA SER A 191 33.40 -7.89 -17.56
C SER A 191 33.88 -9.29 -17.96
N SER A 192 35.01 -9.67 -17.36
CA SER A 192 35.61 -11.01 -17.42
C SER A 192 35.80 -11.64 -16.02
N SER A 193 35.11 -11.09 -15.02
CA SER A 193 35.14 -11.62 -13.66
C SER A 193 34.52 -13.03 -13.59
N PRO A 194 34.81 -13.84 -12.56
CA PRO A 194 34.14 -15.12 -12.39
C PRO A 194 32.60 -15.00 -12.31
N GLY A 195 32.09 -13.87 -11.80
CA GLY A 195 30.64 -13.61 -11.68
C GLY A 195 29.86 -13.66 -13.00
N ILE A 196 30.52 -13.64 -14.16
CA ILE A 196 29.85 -13.80 -15.46
C ILE A 196 29.19 -15.18 -15.64
N GLU A 197 29.68 -16.21 -14.94
CA GLU A 197 29.15 -17.58 -15.01
C GLU A 197 27.75 -17.70 -14.39
N TYR A 198 27.29 -16.69 -13.65
CA TYR A 198 25.97 -16.67 -13.01
C TYR A 198 24.95 -15.80 -13.75
N ARG A 199 25.30 -15.29 -14.94
CA ARG A 199 24.37 -14.55 -15.79
C ARG A 199 23.18 -15.43 -16.18
N PRO A 200 21.99 -14.87 -16.43
CA PRO A 200 20.81 -15.66 -16.78
C PRO A 200 20.92 -16.46 -18.09
N THR A 201 21.93 -16.17 -18.91
CA THR A 201 22.26 -16.91 -20.13
C THR A 201 22.98 -18.24 -19.87
N THR A 202 23.48 -18.47 -18.66
CA THR A 202 24.14 -19.73 -18.27
C THR A 202 23.16 -20.69 -17.62
N SER A 203 23.53 -21.98 -17.59
CA SER A 203 22.76 -23.00 -16.87
C SER A 203 23.00 -22.83 -15.37
N GLY A 204 21.93 -22.64 -14.59
CA GLY A 204 22.02 -22.34 -13.15
C GLY A 204 22.27 -20.85 -12.83
N GLY A 205 22.25 -19.97 -13.85
CA GLY A 205 22.35 -18.53 -13.65
C GLY A 205 21.11 -17.89 -13.02
N ALA A 206 21.20 -16.58 -12.77
CA ALA A 206 20.23 -15.77 -12.03
C ALA A 206 18.76 -16.05 -12.38
N ARG A 207 18.03 -16.72 -11.46
CA ARG A 207 16.61 -17.06 -11.60
C ARG A 207 15.89 -17.08 -10.25
N PRO A 208 14.56 -16.96 -10.22
CA PRO A 208 13.76 -17.00 -8.99
C PRO A 208 13.95 -18.27 -8.17
N SER A 209 14.04 -19.43 -8.83
CA SER A 209 14.18 -20.73 -8.17
C SER A 209 15.62 -21.04 -7.73
N GLU A 210 16.61 -20.35 -8.27
CA GLU A 210 18.01 -20.56 -7.90
C GLU A 210 18.27 -19.81 -6.59
N LEU A 211 18.42 -20.57 -5.51
CA LEU A 211 18.74 -20.04 -4.19
C LEU A 211 20.26 -20.04 -4.01
N ARG A 212 20.91 -18.96 -4.47
CA ARG A 212 22.33 -18.68 -4.24
C ARG A 212 22.49 -17.42 -3.39
N GLY A 213 22.85 -17.61 -2.14
CA GLY A 213 22.83 -16.55 -1.15
C GLY A 213 22.57 -17.01 0.27
N VAL A 214 22.34 -16.02 1.13
CA VAL A 214 21.73 -16.20 2.45
C VAL A 214 20.25 -15.85 2.32
N PHE A 215 19.40 -16.75 2.79
CA PHE A 215 17.96 -16.60 2.79
C PHE A 215 17.40 -16.91 4.17
N ALA A 216 16.35 -16.21 4.57
CA ALA A 216 15.53 -16.62 5.69
C ALA A 216 14.31 -17.38 5.17
N MET A 217 13.91 -18.41 5.91
CA MET A 217 12.78 -19.27 5.61
C MET A 217 11.78 -19.13 6.76
N ALA A 218 10.59 -18.61 6.47
CA ALA A 218 9.54 -18.37 7.46
C ALA A 218 8.42 -19.41 7.31
N LEU A 219 8.23 -20.23 8.34
CA LEU A 219 7.15 -21.22 8.41
C LEU A 219 5.87 -20.52 8.86
N LEU A 220 4.80 -20.64 8.08
CA LEU A 220 3.50 -20.03 8.35
C LEU A 220 2.53 -21.06 8.94
N THR A 221 1.57 -20.60 9.74
CA THR A 221 0.56 -21.46 10.38
C THR A 221 -0.34 -22.21 9.39
N ASN A 222 -0.45 -21.73 8.15
CA ASN A 222 -1.21 -22.39 7.06
C ASN A 222 -0.43 -23.51 6.35
N GLY A 223 0.81 -23.82 6.77
CA GLY A 223 1.65 -24.84 6.15
C GLY A 223 2.52 -24.36 4.98
N GLN A 224 2.47 -23.07 4.65
CA GLN A 224 3.40 -22.48 3.68
C GLN A 224 4.74 -22.13 4.34
N ILE A 225 5.81 -22.15 3.55
CA ILE A 225 7.13 -21.66 3.95
C ILE A 225 7.54 -20.60 2.96
N ALA A 226 7.65 -19.36 3.42
CA ALA A 226 8.05 -18.23 2.59
C ALA A 226 9.56 -18.05 2.58
N THR A 227 10.12 -17.71 1.41
CA THR A 227 11.53 -17.37 1.25
C THR A 227 11.72 -15.86 1.29
N ILE A 228 12.71 -15.41 2.05
CA ILE A 228 13.06 -14.00 2.23
C ILE A 228 14.52 -13.83 1.82
N ASP A 229 14.80 -12.86 0.95
CA ASP A 229 16.16 -12.54 0.53
C ASP A 229 16.89 -11.85 1.68
N VAL A 230 18.09 -12.32 2.05
CA VAL A 230 18.95 -11.66 3.07
C VAL A 230 20.20 -11.13 2.38
N GLU A 231 20.89 -12.01 1.67
CA GLU A 231 21.98 -11.65 0.77
C GLU A 231 21.91 -12.56 -0.46
N ASP A 232 21.18 -12.13 -1.49
CA ASP A 232 21.10 -12.84 -2.77
C ASP A 232 22.32 -12.50 -3.64
N PHE A 233 23.08 -13.52 -4.03
CA PHE A 233 24.27 -13.35 -4.87
C PHE A 233 23.92 -13.04 -6.32
N ASP A 234 22.71 -13.38 -6.76
CA ASP A 234 22.22 -13.13 -8.11
C ASP A 234 21.54 -11.76 -8.26
N ALA A 235 21.30 -11.04 -7.15
CA ALA A 235 20.63 -9.74 -7.13
C ALA A 235 21.13 -8.75 -8.21
N PRO A 236 22.45 -8.57 -8.44
CA PRO A 236 22.93 -7.63 -9.45
C PRO A 236 22.48 -7.95 -10.88
N CYS A 237 22.16 -9.21 -11.18
CA CYS A 237 21.68 -9.65 -12.49
C CYS A 237 20.15 -9.78 -12.57
N ARG A 238 19.43 -9.64 -11.45
CA ARG A 238 17.96 -9.70 -11.33
C ARG A 238 17.35 -8.30 -11.50
N ARG A 239 17.42 -7.73 -12.72
CA ARG A 239 17.13 -6.31 -12.98
C ARG A 239 16.76 -5.99 -14.45
N PRO A 240 16.37 -4.75 -14.78
CA PRO A 240 16.12 -4.31 -16.16
C PRO A 240 17.37 -4.23 -17.02
N ILE A 241 17.17 -4.30 -18.34
CA ILE A 241 18.23 -4.12 -19.34
C ILE A 241 18.68 -2.65 -19.43
N THR A 242 17.76 -1.72 -19.18
CA THR A 242 18.03 -0.28 -19.19
C THR A 242 18.82 0.13 -17.96
N VAL A 243 19.68 1.13 -18.14
CA VAL A 243 20.55 1.69 -17.10
C VAL A 243 20.02 3.02 -16.59
N ASN A 244 20.34 3.36 -15.34
CA ASN A 244 20.22 4.68 -14.77
C ASN A 244 21.49 5.03 -13.95
N PRO A 245 22.45 5.77 -14.52
CA PRO A 245 23.66 6.17 -13.80
C PRO A 245 23.41 7.31 -12.79
N GLY A 246 22.23 7.95 -12.83
CA GLY A 246 21.87 9.02 -11.91
C GLY A 246 21.68 8.52 -10.47
N PRO A 247 21.86 9.40 -9.47
CA PRO A 247 21.68 9.04 -8.06
C PRO A 247 20.20 8.84 -7.70
N ASP A 248 19.29 9.49 -8.43
CA ASP A 248 17.86 9.41 -8.18
C ASP A 248 17.25 8.19 -8.88
N PRO A 249 16.45 7.38 -8.18
CA PRO A 249 15.79 6.23 -8.78
C PRO A 249 14.79 6.64 -9.87
N ASP A 250 14.82 5.93 -10.99
CA ASP A 250 13.83 6.08 -12.05
C ASP A 250 12.51 5.36 -11.69
N PHE A 251 11.53 5.40 -12.59
CA PHE A 251 10.25 4.71 -12.39
C PHE A 251 10.35 3.17 -12.36
N ARG A 252 11.54 2.60 -12.62
CA ARG A 252 11.87 1.17 -12.44
C ARG A 252 12.62 0.92 -11.13
N GLY A 253 12.92 1.97 -10.36
CA GLY A 253 13.70 1.90 -9.13
C GLY A 253 15.19 1.72 -9.34
N CYS A 254 15.70 1.89 -10.55
CA CYS A 254 17.12 1.79 -10.82
C CYS A 254 17.81 3.12 -10.53
N ALA A 255 18.98 3.09 -9.88
CA ALA A 255 19.83 4.24 -9.58
C ALA A 255 21.29 3.79 -9.48
N ASN A 256 22.22 4.73 -9.60
CA ASN A 256 23.66 4.55 -9.39
C ASN A 256 24.27 3.42 -10.23
N ASP A 257 23.80 3.23 -11.46
CA ASP A 257 24.45 2.30 -12.39
C ASP A 257 25.86 2.75 -12.78
N PRO A 258 26.79 1.81 -13.04
CA PRO A 258 28.13 2.17 -13.46
C PRO A 258 28.14 3.04 -14.72
N GLU A 259 28.93 4.11 -14.70
CA GLU A 259 29.14 4.96 -15.88
C GLU A 259 29.77 4.15 -17.03
N GLY A 260 29.37 4.45 -18.27
CA GLY A 260 29.91 3.82 -19.48
C GLY A 260 29.21 2.52 -19.92
N ILE A 261 28.24 2.02 -19.14
CA ILE A 261 27.33 0.96 -19.58
C ILE A 261 26.12 1.61 -20.24
N GLU A 262 25.91 1.38 -21.54
CA GLU A 262 24.72 1.90 -22.26
C GLU A 262 23.49 0.99 -22.10
N SER A 263 23.71 -0.32 -21.99
CA SER A 263 22.68 -1.31 -21.70
C SER A 263 23.31 -2.61 -21.18
N TYR A 264 22.55 -3.41 -20.44
CA TYR A 264 22.97 -4.75 -20.01
C TYR A 264 22.76 -5.82 -21.08
N THR A 265 23.32 -5.56 -22.27
CA THR A 265 23.23 -6.44 -23.45
C THR A 265 24.61 -6.65 -24.06
N LEU A 266 24.94 -7.90 -24.38
CA LEU A 266 26.13 -8.26 -25.14
C LEU A 266 26.02 -7.83 -26.61
N PRO A 267 27.14 -7.71 -27.35
CA PRO A 267 27.11 -7.35 -28.79
C PRO A 267 26.30 -8.30 -29.68
N ASN A 268 26.03 -9.53 -29.22
CA ASN A 268 25.19 -10.50 -29.93
C ASN A 268 23.69 -10.36 -29.62
N GLY A 269 23.29 -9.35 -28.83
CA GLY A 269 21.90 -9.09 -28.43
C GLY A 269 21.43 -9.88 -27.21
N ALA A 270 22.27 -10.73 -26.60
CA ALA A 270 21.89 -11.46 -25.39
C ALA A 270 22.01 -10.57 -24.15
N ALA A 271 20.96 -10.52 -23.33
CA ALA A 271 20.96 -9.78 -22.07
C ALA A 271 21.89 -10.45 -21.04
N THR A 272 22.69 -9.66 -20.33
CA THR A 272 23.51 -10.12 -19.19
C THR A 272 22.73 -10.10 -17.87
N VAL A 273 21.49 -9.60 -17.91
CA VAL A 273 20.54 -9.49 -16.80
C VAL A 273 19.21 -10.15 -17.19
N THR A 274 18.32 -10.38 -16.23
CA THR A 274 17.05 -11.08 -16.44
C THR A 274 16.03 -10.28 -17.26
N GLY A 275 16.23 -8.97 -17.39
CA GLY A 275 15.32 -8.07 -18.11
C GLY A 275 13.99 -7.87 -17.39
N GLU A 276 14.01 -7.94 -16.06
CA GLU A 276 12.84 -7.61 -15.24
C GLU A 276 12.49 -6.14 -15.34
N VAL A 277 11.26 -5.75 -14.99
CA VAL A 277 10.79 -4.36 -15.13
C VAL A 277 11.32 -3.42 -14.05
N SER A 278 11.93 -3.96 -12.98
CA SER A 278 12.32 -3.21 -11.80
C SER A 278 13.68 -3.63 -11.25
N CYS A 279 14.44 -2.68 -10.69
CA CYS A 279 15.65 -2.96 -9.91
C CYS A 279 15.34 -3.40 -8.46
N ASN A 280 14.09 -3.22 -8.01
CA ASN A 280 13.65 -3.56 -6.65
C ASN A 280 12.92 -4.91 -6.58
N VAL A 281 13.09 -5.78 -7.58
CA VAL A 281 12.53 -7.15 -7.50
C VAL A 281 13.20 -7.96 -6.39
N VAL A 282 14.52 -7.80 -6.26
CA VAL A 282 15.31 -8.44 -5.21
C VAL A 282 15.74 -7.38 -4.22
N GLU A 283 15.23 -7.48 -3.00
CA GLU A 283 15.54 -6.55 -1.93
C GLU A 283 15.86 -7.33 -0.65
N PRO A 284 16.95 -6.99 0.06
CA PRO A 284 17.25 -7.59 1.35
C PRO A 284 16.09 -7.42 2.33
N HIS A 285 15.88 -8.44 3.16
CA HIS A 285 14.83 -8.52 4.17
C HIS A 285 13.40 -8.45 3.63
N ARG A 286 13.20 -8.74 2.34
CA ARG A 286 11.88 -8.77 1.69
C ARG A 286 11.58 -10.17 1.11
N PRO A 287 10.30 -10.52 0.92
CA PRO A 287 9.96 -11.78 0.28
C PRO A 287 10.62 -11.89 -1.10
N ARG A 288 11.10 -13.08 -1.44
CA ARG A 288 11.65 -13.40 -2.76
C ARG A 288 10.51 -13.63 -3.75
N SER A 289 10.64 -13.15 -4.99
CA SER A 289 9.66 -13.46 -6.06
C SER A 289 9.79 -14.92 -6.52
N ASN A 290 8.66 -15.58 -6.83
CA ASN A 290 8.65 -16.93 -7.40
C ASN A 290 8.87 -16.97 -8.93
N ARG A 291 8.86 -15.80 -9.58
CA ARG A 291 8.92 -15.65 -11.04
C ARG A 291 9.73 -14.41 -11.41
N LEU A 292 10.13 -14.34 -12.68
CA LEU A 292 10.75 -13.13 -13.21
C LEU A 292 9.65 -12.09 -13.42
N LEU A 293 9.84 -10.88 -12.91
CA LEU A 293 8.92 -9.77 -13.14
C LEU A 293 9.19 -9.17 -14.51
N ARG A 294 8.87 -9.92 -15.58
CA ARG A 294 9.02 -9.52 -16.99
C ARG A 294 7.76 -9.89 -17.77
N THR A 295 7.34 -9.01 -18.67
CA THR A 295 6.24 -9.27 -19.61
C THR A 295 6.79 -9.39 -21.02
N GLY A 296 6.34 -10.40 -21.77
CA GLY A 296 6.79 -10.66 -23.13
C GLY A 296 6.02 -11.81 -23.80
N GLY A 297 6.15 -11.94 -25.12
CA GLY A 297 5.48 -13.01 -25.87
C GLY A 297 5.95 -14.43 -25.51
N ASP A 298 7.17 -14.55 -24.97
CA ASP A 298 7.81 -15.79 -24.52
C ASP A 298 7.41 -16.21 -23.10
N VAL A 299 7.22 -15.23 -22.20
CA VAL A 299 6.96 -15.48 -20.76
C VAL A 299 5.52 -15.19 -20.34
N GLY A 300 4.73 -14.54 -21.19
CA GLY A 300 3.38 -14.06 -20.88
C GLY A 300 3.40 -12.80 -20.02
N ILE A 301 2.35 -12.63 -19.21
CA ILE A 301 2.19 -11.48 -18.31
C ILE A 301 2.66 -11.90 -16.91
N GLN A 302 3.86 -11.45 -16.51
CA GLN A 302 4.40 -11.70 -15.16
C GLN A 302 4.71 -10.40 -14.42
N ALA A 303 5.06 -9.33 -15.15
CA ALA A 303 5.13 -7.97 -14.62
C ALA A 303 3.75 -7.28 -14.65
N PRO A 304 3.54 -6.22 -13.85
CA PRO A 304 2.31 -5.42 -13.89
C PRO A 304 1.98 -4.92 -15.30
N SER A 305 0.83 -5.35 -15.80
CA SER A 305 0.27 -5.01 -17.11
C SER A 305 -1.22 -4.75 -17.01
N LEU A 306 -1.72 -3.82 -17.82
CA LEU A 306 -3.15 -3.66 -18.05
C LEU A 306 -3.68 -4.80 -18.91
N ARG A 307 -4.85 -5.35 -18.56
CA ARG A 307 -5.54 -6.31 -19.43
C ARG A 307 -6.11 -5.64 -20.68
N ALA A 308 -6.60 -4.42 -20.52
CA ALA A 308 -7.08 -3.52 -21.56
C ALA A 308 -6.90 -2.09 -21.05
N PHE A 309 -6.99 -1.10 -21.95
CA PHE A 309 -7.08 0.29 -21.54
C PHE A 309 -8.31 0.54 -20.64
N PRO A 310 -8.26 1.54 -19.74
CA PRO A 310 -9.39 1.88 -18.89
C PRO A 310 -10.66 2.12 -19.70
N GLN A 311 -11.81 1.83 -19.09
CA GLN A 311 -13.12 2.08 -19.68
C GLN A 311 -13.92 3.00 -18.78
N LEU A 312 -14.63 3.96 -19.38
CA LEU A 312 -15.56 4.81 -18.66
C LEU A 312 -16.96 4.18 -18.67
N ALA A 313 -17.41 3.72 -17.50
CA ALA A 313 -18.80 3.42 -17.23
C ALA A 313 -19.52 4.70 -16.80
N VAL A 314 -20.68 4.95 -17.40
CA VAL A 314 -21.54 6.09 -17.06
C VAL A 314 -22.91 5.56 -16.61
N PRO A 315 -23.56 6.18 -15.61
CA PRO A 315 -24.95 5.87 -15.29
C PRO A 315 -25.86 6.00 -16.52
N GLU A 316 -26.93 5.21 -16.60
CA GLU A 316 -27.81 5.14 -17.78
C GLU A 316 -28.37 6.52 -18.21
N SER A 317 -28.53 7.44 -17.25
CA SER A 317 -28.97 8.82 -17.46
C SER A 317 -27.99 9.69 -18.29
N VAL A 318 -26.77 9.22 -18.56
CA VAL A 318 -25.68 10.00 -19.20
C VAL A 318 -25.13 9.35 -20.50
N VAL A 319 -25.72 8.24 -20.95
CA VAL A 319 -25.16 7.33 -21.98
C VAL A 319 -24.90 7.95 -23.37
N ARG A 320 -25.42 9.14 -23.68
CA ARG A 320 -25.48 9.68 -25.05
C ARG A 320 -24.38 10.67 -25.45
N THR A 321 -23.39 10.93 -24.60
CA THR A 321 -22.33 11.90 -24.91
C THR A 321 -21.20 11.30 -25.74
N SER A 322 -20.57 12.10 -26.59
CA SER A 322 -19.36 11.72 -27.35
C SER A 322 -18.13 11.66 -26.44
N PHE A 323 -17.04 11.00 -26.88
CA PHE A 323 -15.78 10.94 -26.11
C PHE A 323 -15.22 12.34 -25.77
N GLU A 324 -15.43 13.32 -26.64
CA GLU A 324 -15.00 14.71 -26.46
C GLU A 324 -15.79 15.46 -25.36
N GLU A 325 -16.99 14.97 -25.04
CA GLU A 325 -17.85 15.55 -24.00
C GLU A 325 -17.64 14.94 -22.63
N ARG A 326 -16.93 13.81 -22.55
CA ARG A 326 -16.72 13.03 -21.32
C ARG A 326 -15.37 13.38 -20.68
N PRO A 327 -15.23 13.19 -19.36
CA PRO A 327 -13.92 13.26 -18.73
C PRO A 327 -12.96 12.24 -19.34
N LYS A 328 -11.66 12.54 -19.30
CA LYS A 328 -10.61 11.68 -19.87
C LYS A 328 -9.56 11.35 -18.84
N LEU A 329 -9.32 10.07 -18.62
CA LEU A 329 -8.19 9.55 -17.84
C LEU A 329 -7.03 9.27 -18.80
N LEU A 330 -5.92 9.99 -18.67
CA LEU A 330 -4.77 9.89 -19.57
C LEU A 330 -3.45 9.74 -18.79
N ALA A 331 -2.52 8.96 -19.34
CA ALA A 331 -1.21 8.73 -18.76
C ALA A 331 -0.39 10.03 -18.73
N VAL A 332 0.53 10.14 -17.78
CA VAL A 332 1.42 11.29 -17.63
C VAL A 332 2.86 10.80 -17.59
N ASP A 333 3.78 11.57 -18.15
CA ASP A 333 5.21 11.28 -18.13
C ASP A 333 5.77 11.18 -16.71
N PHE A 334 6.79 10.34 -16.54
CA PHE A 334 7.58 10.27 -15.32
C PHE A 334 8.63 11.39 -15.31
N PRO A 335 9.13 11.81 -14.13
CA PRO A 335 10.19 12.83 -14.00
C PRO A 335 11.39 12.64 -14.93
N SER A 336 11.85 11.40 -15.08
CA SER A 336 13.04 11.05 -15.85
C SER A 336 12.75 10.26 -17.13
N ALA A 337 11.49 10.00 -17.46
CA ALA A 337 11.14 9.11 -18.56
C ALA A 337 9.74 9.36 -19.15
N PRO A 338 9.52 9.04 -20.45
CA PRO A 338 8.19 9.04 -21.03
C PRO A 338 7.26 8.03 -20.37
N ALA A 339 5.96 8.35 -20.35
CA ALA A 339 4.91 7.45 -19.87
C ALA A 339 4.95 6.10 -20.60
N ALA A 340 4.85 5.01 -19.84
CA ALA A 340 4.91 3.65 -20.36
C ALA A 340 3.97 2.71 -19.60
N VAL A 341 3.40 1.73 -20.32
CA VAL A 341 2.55 0.68 -19.75
C VAL A 341 2.52 -0.55 -20.65
N PHE A 342 2.49 -1.74 -20.08
CA PHE A 342 2.15 -2.95 -20.83
C PHE A 342 0.62 -3.08 -20.94
N VAL A 343 0.11 -3.28 -22.15
CA VAL A 343 -1.28 -3.71 -22.39
C VAL A 343 -1.23 -5.12 -22.97
N GLY A 344 -1.69 -6.10 -22.18
CA GLY A 344 -1.37 -7.50 -22.43
C GLY A 344 0.15 -7.71 -22.38
N THR A 345 0.72 -8.16 -23.50
CA THR A 345 2.18 -8.35 -23.66
C THR A 345 2.85 -7.24 -24.46
N THR A 346 2.12 -6.21 -24.89
CA THR A 346 2.65 -5.13 -25.72
C THR A 346 3.00 -3.94 -24.86
N LEU A 347 4.28 -3.52 -24.88
CA LEU A 347 4.70 -2.27 -24.27
C LEU A 347 4.20 -1.10 -25.11
N ARG A 348 3.40 -0.23 -24.50
CA ARG A 348 2.94 1.06 -25.05
C ARG A 348 3.75 2.16 -24.38
N GLN A 349 4.32 3.05 -25.17
CA GLN A 349 5.13 4.16 -24.63
C GLN A 349 4.82 5.45 -25.38
N ARG A 350 4.91 6.58 -24.68
CA ARG A 350 4.79 7.89 -25.32
C ARG A 350 5.93 8.06 -26.33
N ARG A 351 5.59 8.52 -27.54
CA ARG A 351 6.58 8.91 -28.53
C ARG A 351 7.38 10.11 -28.05
N VAL A 352 8.71 9.98 -28.04
CA VAL A 352 9.67 11.05 -27.84
C VAL A 352 10.44 11.19 -29.16
N ALA A 353 10.41 12.37 -29.78
CA ALA A 353 10.99 12.61 -31.12
C ALA A 353 10.35 11.76 -32.24
N ASP A 354 10.97 11.73 -33.43
CA ASP A 354 10.51 10.94 -34.60
C ASP A 354 11.00 9.48 -34.57
N GLU A 355 11.34 8.95 -33.38
CA GLU A 355 11.75 7.55 -33.24
C GLU A 355 10.57 6.61 -33.56
N PRO A 356 10.81 5.56 -34.37
CA PRO A 356 9.78 4.56 -34.65
C PRO A 356 9.44 3.81 -33.37
N LEU A 357 8.15 3.74 -33.05
CA LEU A 357 7.63 2.92 -31.95
C LEU A 357 6.69 1.86 -32.51
N ASP A 358 6.81 0.63 -32.00
CA ASP A 358 5.90 -0.46 -32.33
C ASP A 358 4.46 -0.14 -31.88
N ALA A 359 4.32 0.58 -30.78
CA ALA A 359 3.03 0.88 -30.19
C ALA A 359 3.06 2.19 -29.35
N GLU A 360 2.42 3.24 -29.88
CA GLU A 360 2.34 4.55 -29.21
C GLU A 360 1.32 4.55 -28.06
N LEU A 361 1.66 5.21 -26.96
CA LEU A 361 0.76 5.61 -25.88
C LEU A 361 0.40 7.09 -26.05
N VAL A 362 -0.86 7.39 -26.37
CA VAL A 362 -1.33 8.78 -26.53
C VAL A 362 -1.66 9.36 -25.16
N ILE A 363 -1.05 10.50 -24.84
CA ILE A 363 -1.28 11.24 -23.58
C ILE A 363 -1.93 12.62 -23.79
N ASP A 364 -1.98 13.08 -25.03
CA ASP A 364 -2.53 14.39 -25.37
C ASP A 364 -4.07 14.33 -25.39
N PRO A 365 -4.77 15.10 -24.54
CA PRO A 365 -6.23 15.12 -24.50
C PRO A 365 -6.89 15.63 -25.78
N LEU A 366 -6.16 16.36 -26.63
CA LEU A 366 -6.64 16.81 -27.94
C LEU A 366 -6.59 15.71 -29.01
N ARG A 367 -5.80 14.66 -28.80
CA ARG A 367 -5.58 13.56 -29.77
C ARG A 367 -6.08 12.21 -29.30
N ALA A 368 -6.25 12.03 -27.99
CA ALA A 368 -6.67 10.75 -27.42
C ALA A 368 -8.06 10.34 -27.93
N GLU A 369 -8.18 9.09 -28.37
CA GLU A 369 -9.44 8.41 -28.69
C GLU A 369 -9.77 7.29 -27.69
N ASP A 370 -8.80 6.93 -26.85
CA ASP A 370 -8.89 5.95 -25.78
C ASP A 370 -8.41 6.57 -24.46
N TYR A 371 -8.75 5.95 -23.33
CA TYR A 371 -8.19 6.28 -22.03
C TYR A 371 -6.86 5.58 -21.81
N SER A 372 -5.98 6.15 -20.99
CA SER A 372 -4.65 5.59 -20.76
C SER A 372 -4.15 5.91 -19.37
N LEU A 373 -3.25 5.08 -18.84
CA LEU A 373 -2.48 5.38 -17.63
C LEU A 373 -1.09 4.74 -17.76
N ALA A 374 -0.14 5.24 -16.98
CA ALA A 374 1.19 4.63 -16.85
C ALA A 374 1.25 3.80 -15.56
N LEU A 375 2.07 2.75 -15.58
CA LEU A 375 2.33 1.90 -14.41
C LEU A 375 3.79 2.11 -13.97
N PRO A 376 4.05 2.71 -12.80
CA PRO A 376 5.40 2.73 -12.23
C PRO A 376 5.79 1.33 -11.77
N TRP A 377 7.04 0.92 -11.98
CA TRP A 377 7.53 -0.41 -11.59
C TRP A 377 8.51 -0.34 -10.41
N GLN A 378 8.65 0.81 -9.76
CA GLN A 378 9.61 1.04 -8.69
C GLN A 378 9.41 0.12 -7.48
N GLU A 379 8.16 -0.16 -7.07
CA GLU A 379 7.87 -1.11 -5.99
C GLU A 379 6.95 -2.23 -6.51
N PRO A 380 7.54 -3.34 -7.00
CA PRO A 380 6.76 -4.46 -7.53
C PRO A 380 5.76 -5.05 -6.54
N ARG A 381 6.03 -5.01 -5.23
CA ARG A 381 5.18 -5.59 -4.18
C ARG A 381 3.91 -4.79 -3.92
N ALA A 382 3.84 -3.55 -4.39
CA ALA A 382 2.62 -2.75 -4.39
C ALA A 382 1.54 -3.32 -5.33
N TYR A 383 1.93 -4.18 -6.28
CA TYR A 383 1.03 -4.83 -7.23
C TYR A 383 0.65 -6.24 -6.79
N PRO A 384 -0.60 -6.46 -6.34
CA PRO A 384 -1.12 -7.81 -6.18
C PRO A 384 -1.17 -8.53 -7.55
N PRO A 385 -1.21 -9.88 -7.58
CA PRO A 385 -1.18 -10.63 -8.84
C PRO A 385 -2.29 -10.27 -9.84
N THR A 386 -3.45 -9.87 -9.31
CA THR A 386 -4.59 -9.36 -10.07
C THR A 386 -5.34 -8.32 -9.24
N GLU A 387 -5.70 -7.21 -9.85
CA GLU A 387 -6.50 -6.17 -9.21
C GLU A 387 -7.44 -5.51 -10.21
N THR A 388 -8.67 -5.25 -9.78
CA THR A 388 -9.58 -4.35 -10.49
C THR A 388 -9.59 -3.03 -9.74
N LEU A 389 -9.33 -1.94 -10.45
CA LEU A 389 -9.37 -0.60 -9.90
C LEU A 389 -10.55 0.15 -10.48
N THR A 390 -11.24 0.90 -9.63
CA THR A 390 -12.38 1.75 -9.98
C THR A 390 -12.12 3.16 -9.49
N LEU A 391 -12.11 4.13 -10.39
CA LEU A 391 -12.01 5.55 -10.10
C LEU A 391 -13.39 6.18 -10.28
N THR A 392 -14.03 6.58 -9.18
CA THR A 392 -15.44 7.05 -9.18
C THR A 392 -15.54 8.53 -8.85
N TYR A 393 -16.25 9.32 -9.65
CA TYR A 393 -16.51 10.73 -9.33
C TYR A 393 -17.51 10.83 -8.17
N GLU A 394 -17.15 11.64 -7.16
CA GLU A 394 -17.79 11.68 -5.85
C GLU A 394 -18.00 10.29 -5.25
N GLY A 395 -17.01 9.40 -5.40
CA GLY A 395 -17.09 8.00 -4.97
C GLY A 395 -17.26 7.83 -3.47
N VAL A 396 -17.76 6.65 -3.10
CA VAL A 396 -17.88 6.22 -1.71
C VAL A 396 -16.50 5.84 -1.16
N ILE A 397 -16.14 6.36 0.02
CA ILE A 397 -14.85 6.05 0.69
C ILE A 397 -14.99 5.00 1.80
N THR A 398 -16.19 4.81 2.36
CA THR A 398 -16.47 3.79 3.37
C THR A 398 -17.31 2.65 2.80
N THR A 399 -17.16 1.43 3.30
CA THR A 399 -18.26 0.46 3.18
C THR A 399 -19.52 0.99 3.88
N GLU A 400 -20.68 0.40 3.60
CA GLU A 400 -21.91 0.66 4.35
C GLU A 400 -21.65 0.56 5.86
N ILE A 401 -22.05 1.57 6.63
CA ILE A 401 -21.90 1.61 8.09
C ILE A 401 -23.31 1.54 8.70
N PRO A 402 -23.70 0.43 9.36
CA PRO A 402 -25.08 0.19 9.76
C PRO A 402 -25.46 0.71 11.17
N SER A 403 -24.63 1.55 11.80
CA SER A 403 -24.65 1.79 13.25
C SER A 403 -24.65 3.26 13.68
N GLY A 404 -24.89 4.20 12.76
CA GLY A 404 -24.86 5.63 13.08
C GLY A 404 -26.09 6.09 13.84
N PHE A 405 -25.97 7.07 14.73
CA PHE A 405 -27.11 7.70 15.40
C PHE A 405 -27.12 9.20 15.11
N LEU A 406 -28.17 9.66 14.43
CA LEU A 406 -28.32 11.05 14.03
C LEU A 406 -29.12 11.83 15.08
N ARG A 407 -28.62 12.98 15.51
CA ARG A 407 -29.30 13.87 16.47
C ARG A 407 -28.99 15.33 16.19
N GLU A 408 -29.85 16.22 16.66
CA GLU A 408 -29.57 17.66 16.63
C GLU A 408 -28.41 18.02 17.58
N ASP A 409 -27.61 19.00 17.15
CA ASP A 409 -26.51 19.55 17.94
C ASP A 409 -26.90 20.78 18.79
N GLY A 410 -28.12 21.30 18.60
CA GLY A 410 -28.64 22.49 19.26
C GLY A 410 -28.23 23.82 18.62
N THR A 411 -27.46 23.79 17.53
CA THR A 411 -27.01 24.97 16.76
C THR A 411 -27.67 25.09 15.38
N GLY A 412 -28.48 24.10 15.00
CA GLY A 412 -29.09 23.98 13.67
C GLY A 412 -28.34 23.00 12.75
N GLY A 413 -27.31 22.33 13.27
CA GLY A 413 -26.62 21.21 12.64
C GLY A 413 -27.06 19.86 13.21
N LEU A 414 -26.31 18.83 12.85
CA LEU A 414 -26.52 17.45 13.26
C LEU A 414 -25.21 16.86 13.78
N ILE A 415 -25.33 15.94 14.71
CA ILE A 415 -24.26 15.04 15.12
C ILE A 415 -24.64 13.63 14.71
N LEU A 416 -23.72 12.95 14.04
CA LEU A 416 -23.77 11.53 13.76
C LEU A 416 -22.77 10.81 14.66
N ASP A 417 -23.26 10.20 15.74
CA ASP A 417 -22.43 9.39 16.65
C ASP A 417 -22.38 7.93 16.17
N ASP A 418 -21.19 7.35 16.04
CA ASP A 418 -20.97 5.92 15.78
C ASP A 418 -19.70 5.42 16.49
N PRO A 419 -19.83 4.77 17.66
CA PRO A 419 -18.71 4.27 18.46
C PRO A 419 -17.83 3.22 17.75
N THR A 420 -18.33 2.62 16.67
CA THR A 420 -17.68 1.52 15.96
C THR A 420 -17.19 1.88 14.56
N ALA A 421 -17.45 3.12 14.11
CA ALA A 421 -17.14 3.53 12.75
C ALA A 421 -15.64 3.67 12.48
N GLY A 422 -14.83 4.15 13.44
CA GLY A 422 -13.41 4.37 13.19
C GLY A 422 -13.15 5.27 11.97
N LEU A 423 -13.79 6.44 11.94
CA LEU A 423 -13.93 7.29 10.75
C LEU A 423 -12.59 7.79 10.22
N CYS A 424 -11.65 8.18 11.09
CA CYS A 424 -10.33 8.66 10.66
C CYS A 424 -9.53 7.53 9.99
N ASP A 425 -9.62 6.31 10.53
CA ASP A 425 -8.97 5.12 9.95
C ASP A 425 -9.62 4.64 8.63
N ARG A 426 -10.76 5.23 8.25
CA ARG A 426 -11.40 5.04 6.94
C ARG A 426 -11.16 6.20 5.97
N GLY A 427 -10.44 7.23 6.40
CA GLY A 427 -9.99 8.31 5.53
C GLY A 427 -11.02 9.40 5.26
N VAL A 428 -11.93 9.62 6.22
CA VAL A 428 -12.86 10.76 6.20
C VAL A 428 -12.07 12.07 6.27
N LEU A 429 -12.36 12.96 5.32
CA LEU A 429 -11.74 14.26 5.14
C LEU A 429 -12.73 15.35 5.54
N ASP A 430 -12.47 16.01 6.67
CA ASP A 430 -13.21 17.19 7.11
C ASP A 430 -12.66 18.48 6.45
N PRO A 431 -13.30 19.66 6.68
CA PRO A 431 -12.82 20.93 6.16
C PRO A 431 -11.42 21.33 6.65
N GLU A 432 -10.98 20.94 7.84
CA GLU A 432 -9.64 21.29 8.35
C GLU A 432 -8.55 20.51 7.60
N LEU A 433 -8.74 19.21 7.40
CA LEU A 433 -7.85 18.40 6.58
C LEU A 433 -7.90 18.83 5.11
N ALA A 434 -9.07 19.18 4.59
CA ALA A 434 -9.19 19.73 3.23
C ALA A 434 -8.46 21.07 3.10
N ARG A 435 -8.48 21.94 4.13
CA ARG A 435 -7.68 23.17 4.17
C ARG A 435 -6.19 22.86 4.08
N GLN A 436 -5.70 21.87 4.82
CA GLN A 436 -4.29 21.44 4.71
C GLN A 436 -3.95 20.93 3.31
N VAL A 437 -4.85 20.18 2.65
CA VAL A 437 -4.67 19.80 1.23
C VAL A 437 -4.60 21.04 0.34
N GLY A 438 -5.53 21.98 0.48
CA GLY A 438 -5.58 23.20 -0.32
C GLY A 438 -4.31 24.05 -0.20
N ALA A 439 -3.82 24.23 1.02
CA ALA A 439 -2.63 25.02 1.28
C ALA A 439 -1.35 24.31 0.80
N GLU A 440 -1.14 23.05 1.19
CA GLU A 440 0.14 22.38 0.93
C GLU A 440 0.28 21.89 -0.52
N ARG A 441 -0.80 21.33 -1.10
CA ARG A 441 -0.75 20.74 -2.45
C ARG A 441 -0.95 21.78 -3.54
N PHE A 442 -1.80 22.78 -3.29
CA PHE A 442 -2.22 23.75 -4.30
C PHE A 442 -1.81 25.19 -3.99
N GLY A 443 -1.17 25.46 -2.84
CA GLY A 443 -0.71 26.81 -2.49
C GLY A 443 -1.84 27.81 -2.30
N LEU A 444 -3.04 27.36 -1.93
CA LEU A 444 -4.22 28.23 -1.76
C LEU A 444 -4.15 29.00 -0.44
N GLU A 445 -4.64 30.23 -0.46
CA GLU A 445 -4.74 31.10 0.71
C GLU A 445 -6.10 31.85 0.75
N GLY A 446 -6.46 32.40 1.91
CA GLY A 446 -7.63 33.26 2.09
C GLY A 446 -8.96 32.63 1.65
N ASP A 447 -9.82 33.40 0.97
CA ASP A 447 -11.16 32.96 0.56
C ASP A 447 -11.15 31.76 -0.40
N ALA A 448 -10.10 31.62 -1.23
CA ALA A 448 -9.96 30.48 -2.14
C ALA A 448 -9.69 29.18 -1.37
N LEU A 449 -8.89 29.26 -0.30
CA LEU A 449 -8.61 28.16 0.59
C LEU A 449 -9.86 27.73 1.39
N GLU A 450 -10.62 28.68 1.91
CA GLU A 450 -11.87 28.38 2.63
C GLU A 450 -12.95 27.81 1.71
N ALA A 451 -13.05 28.32 0.48
CA ALA A 451 -13.94 27.74 -0.54
C ALA A 451 -13.51 26.31 -0.89
N PHE A 452 -12.20 26.06 -1.04
CA PHE A 452 -11.68 24.72 -1.30
C PHE A 452 -12.02 23.75 -0.17
N ALA A 453 -11.76 24.14 1.08
CA ALA A 453 -12.03 23.34 2.27
C ALA A 453 -13.51 22.93 2.34
N ARG A 454 -14.42 23.88 2.14
CA ARG A 454 -15.87 23.63 2.15
C ARG A 454 -16.33 22.74 1.00
N ASP A 455 -15.78 22.94 -0.20
CA ASP A 455 -16.26 22.28 -1.42
C ASP A 455 -15.70 20.86 -1.60
N HIS A 456 -14.57 20.55 -0.94
CA HIS A 456 -13.87 19.26 -1.03
C HIS A 456 -13.87 18.44 0.25
N ALA A 457 -14.46 18.95 1.35
CA ALA A 457 -14.79 18.12 2.51
C ALA A 457 -15.80 17.04 2.13
N ASP A 458 -15.71 15.89 2.80
CA ASP A 458 -16.58 14.75 2.54
C ASP A 458 -18.03 15.04 2.98
N TYR A 459 -18.93 14.17 2.54
CA TYR A 459 -20.32 14.21 2.95
C TYR A 459 -20.86 12.81 3.23
N VAL A 460 -21.83 12.74 4.14
CA VAL A 460 -22.56 11.53 4.50
C VAL A 460 -23.80 11.42 3.63
N VAL A 461 -24.11 10.21 3.19
CA VAL A 461 -25.39 9.84 2.59
C VAL A 461 -26.08 8.85 3.51
N VAL A 462 -27.26 9.22 4.03
CA VAL A 462 -28.07 8.32 4.85
C VAL A 462 -28.82 7.35 3.95
N THR A 463 -28.50 6.07 4.07
CA THR A 463 -29.03 4.96 3.26
C THR A 463 -30.13 4.19 3.98
N ALA A 464 -30.39 4.50 5.25
CA ALA A 464 -31.41 3.84 6.04
C ALA A 464 -32.83 4.11 5.51
N ASP A 465 -33.70 3.11 5.63
CA ASP A 465 -35.13 3.29 5.41
C ASP A 465 -35.76 4.15 6.50
N LEU A 466 -36.90 4.75 6.18
CA LEU A 466 -37.75 5.35 7.19
C LEU A 466 -38.40 4.23 8.03
N LEU A 467 -38.78 4.52 9.28
CA LEU A 467 -39.56 3.57 10.07
C LEU A 467 -40.89 3.27 9.37
N ASP A 468 -41.38 2.05 9.56
CA ASP A 468 -42.69 1.61 9.07
C ASP A 468 -43.77 2.67 9.39
N PRO A 469 -44.65 3.07 8.44
CA PRO A 469 -45.70 4.04 8.69
C PRO A 469 -46.64 3.71 9.87
N ALA A 470 -46.73 2.44 10.26
CA ALA A 470 -47.48 1.95 11.41
C ALA A 470 -46.69 1.97 12.74
N ASP A 471 -45.43 2.38 12.75
CA ASP A 471 -44.61 2.43 13.96
C ASP A 471 -45.21 3.39 15.01
N ALA A 472 -45.17 2.96 16.27
CA ALA A 472 -45.71 3.74 17.39
C ALA A 472 -44.98 5.09 17.58
N TYR A 473 -43.73 5.20 17.12
CA TYR A 473 -42.94 6.43 17.13
C TYR A 473 -43.72 7.63 16.58
N TRP A 474 -44.38 7.47 15.43
CA TRP A 474 -45.11 8.54 14.72
C TRP A 474 -46.26 9.14 15.53
N SER A 475 -46.75 8.45 16.56
CA SER A 475 -47.79 8.98 17.46
C SER A 475 -47.27 10.03 18.46
N SER A 476 -45.96 10.08 18.67
CA SER A 476 -45.28 10.92 19.66
C SER A 476 -44.19 11.82 19.08
N ALA A 477 -43.80 11.57 17.83
CA ALA A 477 -42.79 12.33 17.11
C ALA A 477 -43.22 13.79 16.84
N SER A 478 -42.23 14.67 16.64
CA SER A 478 -42.45 16.07 16.27
C SER A 478 -42.65 16.28 14.76
N CYS A 479 -42.56 15.21 13.98
CA CYS A 479 -42.77 15.13 12.54
C CYS A 479 -43.69 13.95 12.20
N THR A 480 -44.18 13.93 10.97
CA THR A 480 -45.03 12.86 10.43
C THR A 480 -44.29 12.04 9.38
N VAL A 481 -44.69 10.77 9.22
CA VAL A 481 -44.14 9.90 8.17
C VAL A 481 -44.25 10.52 6.78
N ASN A 482 -45.36 11.20 6.47
CA ASN A 482 -45.56 11.88 5.19
C ASN A 482 -44.58 13.04 4.98
N GLU A 483 -44.25 13.80 6.02
CA GLU A 483 -43.22 14.86 5.93
C GLU A 483 -41.85 14.24 5.63
N CYS A 484 -41.53 13.13 6.30
CA CYS A 484 -40.28 12.39 6.07
C CYS A 484 -40.18 11.81 4.66
N GLN A 485 -41.23 11.15 4.18
CA GLN A 485 -41.27 10.60 2.82
C GLN A 485 -41.21 11.70 1.76
N ASN A 486 -41.87 12.84 1.96
CA ASN A 486 -41.83 13.95 1.01
C ASN A 486 -40.44 14.58 0.89
N VAL A 487 -39.67 14.62 1.99
CA VAL A 487 -38.36 15.26 2.01
C VAL A 487 -37.25 14.28 1.68
N PHE A 488 -37.21 13.11 2.32
CA PHE A 488 -36.12 12.14 2.19
C PHE A 488 -36.46 10.99 1.24
N GLY A 489 -37.72 10.79 0.85
CA GLY A 489 -38.12 9.68 -0.02
C GLY A 489 -38.15 8.35 0.70
N ASP A 490 -38.85 7.39 0.11
CA ASP A 490 -38.82 5.98 0.49
C ASP A 490 -37.86 5.21 -0.41
N ILE A 491 -37.25 4.15 0.12
CA ILE A 491 -36.33 3.29 -0.65
C ILE A 491 -37.09 2.06 -1.18
N GLU A 492 -38.18 1.64 -0.53
CA GLU A 492 -39.04 0.55 -1.00
C GLU A 492 -40.23 1.08 -1.81
N GLU A 493 -40.15 1.03 -3.15
CA GLU A 493 -41.32 0.88 -4.04
C GLU A 493 -40.89 0.35 -5.43
N GLU A 494 -40.35 -0.88 -5.48
CA GLU A 494 -40.31 -1.70 -6.69
C GLU A 494 -41.49 -2.71 -6.68
N GLU A 495 -42.72 -2.24 -6.92
CA GLU A 495 -43.79 -3.12 -7.46
C GLU A 495 -44.51 -2.54 -8.70
N ASP A 496 -44.29 -1.26 -9.06
CA ASP A 496 -44.90 -0.68 -10.27
C ASP A 496 -43.99 -0.84 -11.51
N GLU A 497 -44.20 -1.93 -12.26
CA GLU A 497 -43.58 -2.25 -13.57
C GLU A 497 -43.79 -1.17 -14.67
N GLN A 498 -44.46 -0.05 -14.38
CA GLN A 498 -44.66 1.08 -15.30
C GLN A 498 -44.07 2.41 -14.83
N ALA A 499 -43.48 2.47 -13.62
CA ALA A 499 -42.72 3.62 -13.12
C ALA A 499 -41.21 3.39 -13.19
N ALA A 500 -40.74 2.57 -14.14
CA ALA A 500 -39.33 2.38 -14.47
C ALA A 500 -38.69 3.64 -15.09
N LEU A 501 -38.61 4.72 -14.31
CA LEU A 501 -37.78 5.88 -14.54
C LEU A 501 -36.76 6.04 -13.40
N SER A 502 -35.94 5.00 -13.18
CA SER A 502 -34.47 5.06 -13.07
C SER A 502 -33.97 3.93 -12.18
N SER A 503 -33.37 2.91 -12.78
CA SER A 503 -32.61 1.85 -12.13
C SER A 503 -31.26 2.35 -11.60
N THR A 504 -31.27 3.42 -10.82
CA THR A 504 -30.08 3.93 -10.14
C THR A 504 -30.39 4.06 -8.66
N ASP A 505 -29.47 3.57 -7.84
CA ASP A 505 -29.27 3.76 -6.39
C ASP A 505 -29.32 5.24 -5.90
N GLU A 506 -29.95 6.15 -6.64
CA GLU A 506 -29.86 7.60 -6.45
C GLU A 506 -30.88 8.04 -5.39
N LEU A 507 -30.50 7.84 -4.13
CA LEU A 507 -31.13 8.47 -2.97
C LEU A 507 -31.30 9.98 -3.19
N LEU A 508 -32.39 10.55 -2.68
CA LEU A 508 -32.65 11.98 -2.85
C LEU A 508 -31.50 12.83 -2.28
N PRO A 509 -31.12 13.94 -2.94
CA PRO A 509 -30.04 14.83 -2.47
C PRO A 509 -30.28 15.43 -1.07
N THR A 510 -31.50 15.38 -0.57
CA THR A 510 -31.88 15.77 0.80
C THR A 510 -31.33 14.82 1.86
N ARG A 511 -30.95 13.59 1.50
CA ARG A 511 -30.27 12.61 2.39
C ARG A 511 -28.76 12.84 2.49
N GLU A 512 -28.24 13.92 1.90
CA GLU A 512 -26.83 14.26 1.89
C GLU A 512 -26.49 15.32 2.94
N PHE A 513 -25.51 15.02 3.77
CA PHE A 513 -25.06 15.90 4.85
C PHE A 513 -23.57 16.16 4.73
N ARG A 514 -23.16 17.41 4.52
CA ARG A 514 -21.74 17.81 4.49
C ARG A 514 -21.11 17.59 5.86
N VAL A 515 -19.89 17.07 5.89
CA VAL A 515 -19.07 16.98 7.11
C VAL A 515 -18.48 18.35 7.44
N LEU A 516 -18.68 18.77 8.68
CA LEU A 516 -18.12 20.00 9.25
C LEU A 516 -16.91 19.73 10.14
N ASP A 517 -16.91 18.59 10.81
CA ASP A 517 -15.85 18.13 11.72
C ASP A 517 -15.88 16.60 11.83
N ALA A 518 -14.71 15.97 11.92
CA ALA A 518 -14.57 14.52 11.98
C ALA A 518 -13.70 14.04 13.14
N GLU A 519 -14.31 13.25 14.01
CA GLU A 519 -13.66 12.48 15.06
C GLU A 519 -13.70 10.98 14.72
N GLN A 520 -12.91 10.16 15.42
CA GLN A 520 -12.86 8.71 15.23
C GLN A 520 -14.23 8.02 15.32
N GLN A 521 -15.14 8.57 16.12
CA GLN A 521 -16.45 7.97 16.44
C GLN A 521 -17.63 8.93 16.26
N ARG A 522 -17.40 10.12 15.68
CA ARG A 522 -18.41 11.16 15.56
C ARG A 522 -18.16 12.01 14.33
N LEU A 523 -19.24 12.41 13.65
CA LEU A 523 -19.22 13.50 12.67
C LEU A 523 -20.16 14.61 13.11
N SER A 524 -19.71 15.86 12.98
CA SER A 524 -20.61 17.01 12.94
C SER A 524 -20.99 17.24 11.47
N VAL A 525 -22.28 17.30 11.15
CA VAL A 525 -22.77 17.36 9.77
C VAL A 525 -23.90 18.38 9.60
N GLU A 526 -24.08 18.86 8.37
CA GLU A 526 -25.18 19.75 7.99
C GLU A 526 -25.82 19.34 6.66
N PRO A 527 -27.12 19.61 6.41
CA PRO A 527 -27.73 19.42 5.09
C PRO A 527 -26.91 20.06 3.96
N ARG A 528 -26.41 19.25 3.02
CA ARG A 528 -25.45 19.67 1.99
C ARG A 528 -26.03 20.71 1.02
N ASN A 529 -27.32 20.56 0.71
CA ASN A 529 -28.02 21.34 -0.32
C ASN A 529 -28.84 22.51 0.24
N ALA A 530 -28.75 22.79 1.54
CA ALA A 530 -29.42 23.95 2.14
C ALA A 530 -28.75 25.26 1.70
N THR A 531 -29.55 26.21 1.26
CA THR A 531 -29.09 27.52 0.76
C THR A 531 -29.15 28.63 1.80
N THR A 532 -29.91 28.42 2.87
CA THR A 532 -30.10 29.38 3.97
C THR A 532 -29.97 28.71 5.34
N ASP A 533 -29.61 29.48 6.37
CA ASP A 533 -29.49 28.96 7.74
C ASP A 533 -30.83 28.44 8.29
N SER A 534 -31.94 29.07 7.89
CA SER A 534 -33.28 28.62 8.28
C SER A 534 -33.64 27.27 7.67
N GLU A 535 -33.35 27.10 6.38
CA GLU A 535 -33.56 25.83 5.67
C GLU A 535 -32.66 24.73 6.26
N ARG A 536 -31.40 25.05 6.56
CA ARG A 536 -30.47 24.13 7.21
C ARG A 536 -31.00 23.66 8.56
N ALA A 537 -31.41 24.57 9.44
CA ALA A 537 -31.95 24.22 10.74
C ALA A 537 -33.25 23.40 10.65
N GLU A 538 -34.12 23.72 9.69
CA GLU A 538 -35.36 22.98 9.45
C GLU A 538 -35.09 21.54 8.96
N LEU A 539 -34.20 21.37 7.99
CA LEU A 539 -33.81 20.06 7.46
C LEU A 539 -33.07 19.23 8.51
N SER A 540 -32.20 19.84 9.32
CA SER A 540 -31.51 19.16 10.43
C SER A 540 -32.51 18.61 11.45
N ARG A 541 -33.45 19.45 11.91
CA ARG A 541 -34.52 19.04 12.83
C ARG A 541 -35.39 17.92 12.24
N LEU A 542 -35.73 18.04 10.96
CA LEU A 542 -36.53 17.04 10.28
C LEU A 542 -35.76 15.71 10.13
N ALA A 543 -34.48 15.74 9.77
CA ALA A 543 -33.64 14.54 9.65
C ALA A 543 -33.54 13.78 10.99
N ALA A 544 -33.25 14.47 12.09
CA ALA A 544 -33.19 13.85 13.42
C ALA A 544 -34.54 13.23 13.84
N CYS A 545 -35.65 13.82 13.40
CA CYS A 545 -36.98 13.27 13.64
C CYS A 545 -37.32 12.08 12.71
N CYS A 546 -36.93 12.13 11.45
CA CYS A 546 -37.23 11.09 10.46
C CYS A 546 -36.37 9.83 10.63
N PHE A 547 -35.20 9.97 11.27
CA PHE A 547 -34.27 8.88 11.55
C PHE A 547 -34.01 8.75 13.06
N PRO A 548 -35.00 8.33 13.86
CA PRO A 548 -34.91 8.34 15.33
C PRO A 548 -34.09 7.19 15.93
N SER A 549 -33.68 6.21 15.12
CA SER A 549 -32.93 5.02 15.54
C SER A 549 -31.59 4.92 14.80
N GLY A 550 -30.87 3.81 15.01
CA GLY A 550 -29.63 3.53 14.27
C GLY A 550 -29.88 3.58 12.76
N VAL A 551 -29.06 4.34 12.04
CA VAL A 551 -29.08 4.50 10.59
C VAL A 551 -27.90 3.81 9.94
N SER A 552 -28.15 3.20 8.77
CA SER A 552 -27.10 2.94 7.80
C SER A 552 -26.73 4.20 7.03
N TYR A 553 -25.44 4.35 6.75
CA TYR A 553 -24.91 5.47 5.98
C TYR A 553 -23.60 5.12 5.26
N ARG A 554 -23.25 5.97 4.30
CA ARG A 554 -21.97 5.95 3.57
C ARG A 554 -21.32 7.32 3.61
N VAL A 555 -20.00 7.38 3.62
CA VAL A 555 -19.26 8.64 3.41
C VAL A 555 -18.76 8.70 1.97
N ARG A 556 -18.87 9.87 1.35
CA ARG A 556 -18.50 10.13 -0.05
C ARG A 556 -17.61 11.35 -0.16
N ALA A 557 -16.71 11.33 -1.14
CA ALA A 557 -15.89 12.50 -1.46
C ALA A 557 -16.70 13.55 -2.22
N SER A 558 -16.47 14.84 -1.94
CA SER A 558 -17.11 15.94 -2.67
C SER A 558 -16.18 16.45 -3.78
N ARG A 559 -16.72 16.58 -5.00
CA ARG A 559 -16.04 17.15 -6.19
C ARG A 559 -14.67 16.52 -6.54
N GLN A 560 -14.43 15.29 -6.12
CA GLN A 560 -13.20 14.53 -6.36
C GLN A 560 -13.50 13.18 -6.97
N TRP A 561 -12.54 12.63 -7.69
CA TRP A 561 -12.53 11.23 -8.07
C TRP A 561 -11.88 10.38 -6.98
N VAL A 562 -12.48 9.25 -6.65
CA VAL A 562 -12.02 8.32 -5.60
C VAL A 562 -11.58 7.01 -6.24
N LEU A 563 -10.31 6.66 -6.06
CA LEU A 563 -9.71 5.41 -6.53
C LEU A 563 -9.89 4.32 -5.47
N VAL A 564 -10.47 3.18 -5.85
CA VAL A 564 -10.61 2.02 -4.97
C VAL A 564 -10.14 0.77 -5.70
N GLY A 565 -9.23 0.04 -5.07
CA GLY A 565 -8.77 -1.27 -5.54
C GLY A 565 -9.62 -2.41 -4.95
N SER A 566 -9.94 -3.42 -5.75
CA SER A 566 -10.70 -4.59 -5.28
C SER A 566 -9.97 -5.40 -4.21
N ALA A 567 -8.64 -5.37 -4.22
CA ALA A 567 -7.79 -6.03 -3.23
C ALA A 567 -7.20 -5.03 -2.23
N THR A 568 -6.85 -3.83 -2.69
CA THR A 568 -6.10 -2.85 -1.89
C THR A 568 -6.98 -1.78 -1.23
N GLY A 569 -8.27 -1.74 -1.56
CA GLY A 569 -9.26 -0.84 -0.95
C GLY A 569 -9.06 0.63 -1.31
N PHE A 570 -9.64 1.51 -0.49
CA PHE A 570 -9.39 2.96 -0.51
C PHE A 570 -8.14 3.26 0.33
N ARG A 571 -7.16 3.93 -0.27
CA ARG A 571 -5.89 4.28 0.39
C ARG A 571 -5.84 5.76 0.77
N HIS A 572 -5.41 6.06 2.00
CA HIS A 572 -5.34 7.41 2.54
C HIS A 572 -4.25 7.59 3.60
N GLY A 573 -3.86 8.85 3.82
CA GLY A 573 -2.89 9.28 4.83
C GLY A 573 -3.48 9.69 6.18
N ILE A 574 -4.80 9.62 6.35
CA ILE A 574 -5.50 10.09 7.57
C ILE A 574 -5.44 9.03 8.68
N VAL A 575 -5.25 9.47 9.92
CA VAL A 575 -5.17 8.66 11.15
C VAL A 575 -5.92 9.37 12.29
N GLY A 576 -6.36 8.62 13.30
CA GLY A 576 -6.85 9.20 14.55
C GLY A 576 -5.70 9.73 15.43
N SER A 577 -5.77 11.00 15.83
CA SER A 577 -4.82 11.65 16.74
C SER A 577 -5.50 11.99 18.06
N ARG A 578 -4.85 11.68 19.19
CA ARG A 578 -5.36 12.05 20.51
C ARG A 578 -5.11 13.52 20.78
N VAL A 579 -6.20 14.27 21.00
CA VAL A 579 -6.15 15.69 21.33
C VAL A 579 -6.81 15.89 22.69
N GLN A 580 -6.25 16.79 23.49
CA GLN A 580 -6.85 17.18 24.77
C GLN A 580 -7.72 18.41 24.53
N THR A 581 -9.01 18.31 24.86
CA THR A 581 -9.96 19.41 24.75
C THR A 581 -9.67 20.50 25.78
N GLU A 582 -10.26 21.69 25.59
CA GLU A 582 -10.17 22.79 26.55
C GLU A 582 -10.68 22.42 27.95
N THR A 583 -11.56 21.43 28.05
CA THR A 583 -12.11 20.91 29.32
C THR A 583 -11.20 19.86 29.98
N GLY A 584 -10.11 19.46 29.33
CA GLY A 584 -9.16 18.47 29.80
C GLY A 584 -9.51 17.01 29.46
N GLU A 585 -10.59 16.79 28.70
CA GLU A 585 -11.00 15.49 28.18
C GLU A 585 -10.16 15.10 26.95
N TRP A 586 -10.00 13.81 26.68
CA TRP A 586 -9.27 13.33 25.50
C TRP A 586 -10.23 12.89 24.41
N THR A 587 -10.12 13.50 23.23
CA THR A 587 -10.83 13.11 22.00
C THR A 587 -9.84 12.50 21.00
N VAL A 588 -10.37 11.85 19.96
CA VAL A 588 -9.56 11.34 18.84
C VAL A 588 -10.05 12.02 17.57
N GLU A 589 -9.30 13.02 17.12
CA GLU A 589 -9.61 13.82 15.94
C GLU A 589 -8.88 13.27 14.71
N CYS A 590 -9.44 13.49 13.52
CA CYS A 590 -8.80 13.05 12.29
C CYS A 590 -7.62 13.98 11.96
N ALA A 591 -6.45 13.39 11.76
CA ALA A 591 -5.21 14.10 11.45
C ALA A 591 -4.45 13.43 10.30
N ARG A 592 -3.56 14.16 9.64
CA ARG A 592 -2.60 13.54 8.70
C ARG A 592 -1.54 12.78 9.46
N GLY A 593 -1.35 11.51 9.11
CA GLY A 593 -0.29 10.69 9.65
C GLY A 593 1.10 11.22 9.27
N CYS A 594 2.08 11.04 10.16
CA CYS A 594 3.49 11.32 9.87
C CYS A 594 4.14 10.28 8.95
N ASN A 595 3.53 9.11 8.78
CA ASN A 595 4.08 8.07 7.91
C ASN A 595 3.97 8.51 6.44
N THR A 596 5.11 8.83 5.84
CA THR A 596 5.23 9.22 4.43
C THR A 596 4.70 8.15 3.49
N SER A 597 4.74 6.86 3.85
CA SER A 597 4.20 5.77 3.00
C SER A 597 2.71 5.87 2.76
N ARG A 598 1.96 6.37 3.75
CA ARG A 598 0.51 6.60 3.61
C ARG A 598 0.18 7.92 2.91
N ARG A 599 1.14 8.84 2.80
CA ARG A 599 0.98 10.12 2.09
C ARG A 599 1.14 9.95 0.57
N VAL A 600 1.96 8.98 0.13
CA VAL A 600 2.20 8.71 -1.31
C VAL A 600 1.02 7.96 -1.96
N ASP A 601 0.23 7.22 -1.18
CA ASP A 601 -0.94 6.47 -1.67
C ASP A 601 -2.26 7.24 -1.44
N GLU A 602 -2.36 8.46 -1.96
CA GLU A 602 -3.59 9.26 -1.92
C GLU A 602 -4.58 8.81 -3.00
N SER A 603 -5.71 8.25 -2.61
CA SER A 603 -6.74 7.76 -3.54
C SER A 603 -7.69 8.85 -4.07
N ARG A 604 -7.41 10.12 -3.82
CA ARG A 604 -8.23 11.27 -4.27
C ARG A 604 -7.58 11.93 -5.47
N VAL A 605 -8.36 12.15 -6.52
CA VAL A 605 -7.92 12.73 -7.80
C VAL A 605 -8.79 13.92 -8.18
N PHE A 606 -8.14 14.97 -8.65
CA PHE A 606 -8.75 16.23 -9.04
C PHE A 606 -8.71 16.38 -10.56
N GLU A 607 -9.70 17.08 -11.11
CA GLU A 607 -9.77 17.31 -12.55
C GLU A 607 -8.88 18.46 -13.00
N ILE A 608 -8.30 18.31 -14.18
CA ILE A 608 -7.63 19.37 -14.91
C ILE A 608 -8.62 19.98 -15.90
N ALA A 609 -8.84 21.29 -15.78
CA ALA A 609 -9.57 22.11 -16.75
C ALA A 609 -8.60 22.92 -17.62
N ALA A 610 -9.10 23.54 -18.69
CA ALA A 610 -8.31 24.43 -19.53
C ALA A 610 -9.06 25.72 -19.87
N GLU A 611 -8.37 26.86 -19.80
CA GLU A 611 -8.96 28.17 -20.15
C GLU A 611 -9.25 28.29 -21.65
N SER A 612 -8.31 27.78 -22.46
CA SER A 612 -8.33 27.89 -23.91
C SER A 612 -7.85 26.60 -24.59
N CYS A 613 -8.09 26.51 -25.90
CA CYS A 613 -7.68 25.36 -26.69
C CYS A 613 -7.21 25.90 -28.05
N GLY A 614 -5.91 25.84 -28.34
CA GLY A 614 -5.36 26.33 -29.61
C GLY A 614 -5.63 25.43 -30.80
N GLY A 615 -6.29 24.28 -30.59
CA GLY A 615 -6.72 23.33 -31.62
C GLY A 615 -8.18 22.89 -31.50
N ARG A 616 -8.77 22.44 -32.63
CA ARG A 616 -10.04 21.70 -32.62
C ARG A 616 -9.76 20.23 -32.27
N GLY A 617 -10.70 19.56 -31.61
CA GLY A 617 -10.57 18.12 -31.29
C GLY A 617 -10.40 17.22 -32.53
N PRO A 618 -10.16 15.90 -32.35
CA PRO A 618 -9.86 14.96 -33.44
C PRO A 618 -10.89 14.96 -34.58
N ARG A 619 -12.13 15.38 -34.29
CA ARG A 619 -13.26 15.45 -35.22
C ARG A 619 -13.75 16.86 -35.53
N GLY A 620 -12.97 17.89 -35.20
CA GLY A 620 -13.36 19.29 -35.43
C GLY A 620 -14.36 19.84 -34.40
N SER A 621 -14.58 19.13 -33.29
CA SER A 621 -15.46 19.50 -32.18
C SER A 621 -14.97 20.75 -31.42
N ALA A 622 -15.84 21.30 -30.56
CA ALA A 622 -15.43 22.21 -29.49
C ALA A 622 -14.32 21.58 -28.63
N CYS A 623 -13.67 22.41 -27.80
CA CYS A 623 -12.55 21.95 -27.00
C CYS A 623 -12.90 20.68 -26.20
N PRO A 624 -12.10 19.60 -26.31
CA PRO A 624 -12.38 18.35 -25.62
C PRO A 624 -12.02 18.38 -24.14
N VAL A 625 -11.41 19.48 -23.66
CA VAL A 625 -11.19 19.76 -22.24
C VAL A 625 -12.14 20.87 -21.81
N GLY A 626 -12.90 20.64 -20.75
CA GLY A 626 -13.88 21.59 -20.22
C GLY A 626 -13.22 22.84 -19.65
N ARG A 627 -13.98 23.94 -19.68
CA ARG A 627 -13.55 25.21 -19.07
C ARG A 627 -13.53 25.12 -17.54
N PRO A 628 -12.67 25.91 -16.88
CA PRO A 628 -12.68 26.00 -15.43
C PRO A 628 -13.99 26.61 -14.93
N VAL A 629 -14.43 26.14 -13.77
CA VAL A 629 -15.54 26.71 -12.98
C VAL A 629 -15.00 27.22 -11.64
N PRO A 630 -15.74 28.09 -10.93
CA PRO A 630 -15.31 28.54 -9.61
C PRO A 630 -15.04 27.35 -8.67
N GLY A 631 -13.86 27.34 -8.06
CA GLY A 631 -13.39 26.28 -7.16
C GLY A 631 -12.44 25.26 -7.81
N ASP A 632 -12.20 25.32 -9.12
CA ASP A 632 -11.20 24.48 -9.76
C ASP A 632 -9.79 24.88 -9.36
N VAL A 633 -8.99 23.89 -8.96
CA VAL A 633 -7.63 24.09 -8.47
C VAL A 633 -6.55 23.80 -9.51
N CYS A 634 -6.90 23.10 -10.59
CA CYS A 634 -5.96 22.72 -11.63
C CYS A 634 -6.46 23.16 -12.99
N VAL A 635 -5.84 24.23 -13.48
CA VAL A 635 -6.21 24.89 -14.72
C VAL A 635 -4.97 25.06 -15.57
N LEU A 636 -5.05 24.57 -16.80
CA LEU A 636 -4.07 24.85 -17.85
C LEU A 636 -4.48 26.11 -18.63
N GLU A 637 -3.51 26.93 -19.01
CA GLU A 637 -3.75 28.07 -19.90
C GLU A 637 -4.28 27.60 -21.27
N GLU A 638 -3.70 26.53 -21.79
CA GLU A 638 -4.07 25.89 -23.04
C GLU A 638 -4.22 24.37 -22.85
N ALA A 639 -5.27 23.78 -23.42
CA ALA A 639 -5.51 22.35 -23.37
C ALA A 639 -4.36 21.57 -24.04
N GLY A 640 -3.78 20.63 -23.31
CA GLY A 640 -2.69 19.77 -23.76
C GLY A 640 -2.29 18.73 -22.70
N PRO A 641 -1.28 17.89 -22.99
CA PRO A 641 -0.74 16.99 -21.98
C PRO A 641 -0.14 17.81 -20.83
N VAL A 642 -0.47 17.45 -19.59
CA VAL A 642 0.04 18.14 -18.40
C VAL A 642 1.52 17.80 -18.22
N GLY A 643 2.35 18.82 -18.19
CA GLY A 643 3.76 18.77 -17.87
C GLY A 643 4.01 18.77 -16.36
N LEU A 644 5.23 18.39 -15.98
CA LEU A 644 5.64 18.31 -14.56
C LEU A 644 5.90 19.67 -13.92
N GLU A 645 6.10 20.70 -14.74
CA GLU A 645 6.36 22.08 -14.32
C GLU A 645 5.12 22.98 -14.50
N ASP A 646 4.01 22.42 -15.01
CA ASP A 646 2.77 23.18 -15.22
C ASP A 646 2.09 23.49 -13.88
N ALA A 647 1.29 24.57 -13.83
CA ALA A 647 0.47 24.88 -12.66
C ALA A 647 -0.49 23.74 -12.28
N ALA A 648 -0.94 22.95 -13.26
CA ALA A 648 -1.80 21.79 -13.03
C ALA A 648 -1.04 20.50 -12.63
N ALA A 649 0.30 20.53 -12.51
CA ALA A 649 1.11 19.37 -12.14
C ALA A 649 0.72 18.79 -10.77
N ALA A 650 0.22 19.63 -9.86
CA ALA A 650 -0.32 19.20 -8.57
C ALA A 650 -1.51 18.22 -8.69
N CYS A 651 -2.21 18.21 -9.83
CA CYS A 651 -3.30 17.27 -10.12
C CYS A 651 -2.89 15.98 -10.83
N ILE A 652 -1.59 15.79 -11.09
CA ILE A 652 -1.09 14.49 -11.53
C ILE A 652 -1.28 13.52 -10.35
N HIS A 653 -2.12 12.51 -10.56
CA HIS A 653 -2.21 11.41 -9.62
C HIS A 653 -1.04 10.46 -9.85
N ALA A 654 -0.24 10.26 -8.82
CA ALA A 654 0.97 9.45 -8.85
C ALA A 654 1.07 8.63 -7.57
N THR A 655 0.90 7.32 -7.71
CA THR A 655 1.08 6.33 -6.64
C THR A 655 2.13 5.31 -7.08
N SER A 656 2.44 4.34 -6.23
CA SER A 656 3.29 3.19 -6.64
C SER A 656 2.64 2.25 -7.65
N THR A 657 1.35 2.42 -7.94
CA THR A 657 0.59 1.51 -8.80
C THR A 657 -0.05 2.16 -10.02
N ALA A 658 -0.10 3.49 -10.09
CA ALA A 658 -0.65 4.20 -11.23
C ALA A 658 -0.11 5.63 -11.34
N ARG A 659 0.01 6.12 -12.58
CA ARG A 659 0.30 7.52 -12.89
C ARG A 659 -0.57 8.03 -14.03
N PHE A 660 -1.40 9.02 -13.76
CA PHE A 660 -2.34 9.60 -14.72
C PHE A 660 -2.83 10.99 -14.29
N ALA A 661 -3.55 11.66 -15.18
CA ALA A 661 -4.37 12.83 -14.88
C ALA A 661 -5.79 12.63 -15.40
N VAL A 662 -6.76 13.25 -14.73
CA VAL A 662 -8.15 13.29 -15.19
C VAL A 662 -8.43 14.67 -15.76
N TYR A 663 -8.73 14.72 -17.06
CA TYR A 663 -9.14 15.94 -17.73
C TYR A 663 -10.65 16.05 -17.68
N ARG A 664 -11.15 17.23 -17.32
CA ARG A 664 -12.57 17.54 -17.39
C ARG A 664 -13.08 17.44 -18.83
N GLY A 665 -14.23 16.81 -19.03
CA GLY A 665 -14.90 16.79 -20.33
C GLY A 665 -15.59 18.12 -20.67
N ALA A 666 -16.09 18.28 -21.90
CA ALA A 666 -16.92 19.46 -22.21
C ALA A 666 -18.18 19.54 -21.34
N GLN A 667 -18.68 18.40 -20.85
CA GLN A 667 -19.72 18.35 -19.83
C GLN A 667 -19.12 18.08 -18.45
N PRO A 668 -19.70 18.66 -17.37
CA PRO A 668 -19.26 18.37 -16.01
C PRO A 668 -19.38 16.88 -15.68
N SER A 669 -18.41 16.36 -14.95
CA SER A 669 -18.48 15.04 -14.35
C SER A 669 -19.67 14.96 -13.40
N ARG A 670 -20.33 13.80 -13.40
CA ARG A 670 -21.48 13.52 -12.54
C ARG A 670 -21.14 12.38 -11.60
N ARG A 671 -21.80 12.38 -10.44
CA ARG A 671 -21.66 11.33 -9.44
C ARG A 671 -21.79 9.95 -10.10
N ASP A 672 -20.98 9.01 -9.62
CA ASP A 672 -20.97 7.61 -10.06
C ASP A 672 -20.52 7.37 -11.52
N MET A 673 -19.98 8.39 -12.19
CA MET A 673 -19.10 8.13 -13.35
C MET A 673 -17.87 7.36 -12.88
N GLN A 674 -17.50 6.30 -13.60
CA GLN A 674 -16.45 5.37 -13.17
C GLN A 674 -15.48 5.05 -14.29
N PHE A 675 -14.19 5.26 -14.07
CA PHE A 675 -13.16 4.58 -14.86
C PHE A 675 -12.83 3.25 -14.22
N VAL A 676 -12.89 2.17 -15.01
CA VAL A 676 -12.58 0.81 -14.55
C VAL A 676 -11.42 0.25 -15.37
N TRP A 677 -10.43 -0.32 -14.71
CA TRP A 677 -9.37 -1.08 -15.35
C TRP A 677 -8.91 -2.25 -14.50
N GLN A 678 -8.19 -3.18 -15.14
CA GLN A 678 -7.64 -4.34 -14.48
C GLN A 678 -6.14 -4.42 -14.71
N VAL A 679 -5.41 -4.53 -13.60
CA VAL A 679 -3.98 -4.85 -13.60
C VAL A 679 -3.82 -6.35 -13.36
N ALA A 680 -2.95 -6.98 -14.13
CA ALA A 680 -2.58 -8.37 -14.01
C ALA A 680 -1.07 -8.52 -14.19
N GLY A 681 -0.51 -9.57 -13.60
CA GLY A 681 0.94 -9.61 -13.42
C GLY A 681 1.32 -8.67 -12.28
N GLY A 682 2.26 -9.09 -11.47
CA GLY A 682 2.47 -8.50 -10.15
C GLY A 682 3.34 -9.41 -9.31
N PHE A 683 3.69 -8.95 -8.12
CA PHE A 683 4.60 -9.71 -7.28
C PHE A 683 3.92 -10.96 -6.73
N GLN A 684 4.62 -12.10 -6.77
CA GLN A 684 4.15 -13.33 -6.15
C GLN A 684 5.29 -13.93 -5.31
N PRO A 685 5.13 -14.01 -3.98
CA PRO A 685 6.16 -14.57 -3.11
C PRO A 685 6.49 -16.04 -3.45
N LEU A 686 7.77 -16.37 -3.39
CA LEU A 686 8.25 -17.75 -3.44
C LEU A 686 7.89 -18.45 -2.13
N THR A 687 6.99 -19.41 -2.24
CA THR A 687 6.53 -20.23 -1.13
C THR A 687 6.65 -21.71 -1.46
N LEU A 688 7.00 -22.51 -0.45
CA LEU A 688 6.89 -23.97 -0.46
C LEU A 688 5.62 -24.35 0.30
N ASP A 689 4.86 -25.32 -0.19
CA ASP A 689 3.59 -25.71 0.44
C ASP A 689 3.65 -27.16 0.96
N LEU A 690 3.50 -27.32 2.28
CA LEU A 690 3.40 -28.63 2.93
C LEU A 690 2.06 -29.31 2.63
N GLY A 691 1.03 -28.53 2.29
CA GLY A 691 -0.32 -28.95 1.94
C GLY A 691 -0.38 -29.88 0.71
N VAL A 692 0.67 -29.87 -0.11
CA VAL A 692 0.82 -30.79 -1.26
C VAL A 692 0.84 -32.26 -0.81
N LEU A 693 1.28 -32.54 0.42
CA LEU A 693 1.32 -33.89 0.97
C LEU A 693 0.05 -34.28 1.74
N THR A 694 -0.63 -33.31 2.36
CA THR A 694 -1.79 -33.56 3.23
C THR A 694 -2.60 -32.29 3.45
N ARG A 695 -3.91 -32.41 3.68
CA ARG A 695 -4.78 -31.27 4.01
C ARG A 695 -4.77 -30.91 5.50
N ALA A 696 -4.16 -31.74 6.34
CA ALA A 696 -4.08 -31.54 7.79
C ALA A 696 -2.63 -31.23 8.20
N VAL A 697 -2.26 -29.96 8.06
CA VAL A 697 -0.96 -29.42 8.50
C VAL A 697 -1.15 -28.58 9.76
N ALA A 698 -0.29 -28.80 10.74
CA ALA A 698 -0.13 -28.01 11.95
C ALA A 698 1.38 -27.85 12.19
N PRO A 699 2.05 -26.99 11.41
CA PRO A 699 3.50 -26.85 11.46
C PRO A 699 3.95 -26.25 12.79
N GLU A 700 5.01 -26.79 13.38
CA GLU A 700 5.51 -26.39 14.70
C GLU A 700 6.94 -25.86 14.69
N ARG A 701 7.80 -26.43 13.84
CA ARG A 701 9.22 -26.06 13.81
C ARG A 701 9.85 -26.24 12.44
N LEU A 702 10.78 -25.37 12.11
CA LEU A 702 11.59 -25.36 10.89
C LEU A 702 13.07 -25.27 11.25
N VAL A 703 13.89 -26.17 10.70
CA VAL A 703 15.35 -26.16 10.92
C VAL A 703 16.08 -26.46 9.63
N SER A 704 17.09 -25.65 9.31
CA SER A 704 18.03 -25.92 8.22
C SER A 704 18.99 -27.06 8.55
N VAL A 705 19.22 -27.96 7.59
CA VAL A 705 20.17 -29.08 7.68
C VAL A 705 21.20 -28.94 6.56
N PRO A 706 22.24 -28.07 6.74
CA PRO A 706 23.18 -27.72 5.68
C PRO A 706 23.91 -28.93 5.08
N ALA A 707 24.26 -29.91 5.92
CA ALA A 707 24.97 -31.12 5.47
C ALA A 707 24.18 -31.97 4.46
N LEU A 708 22.86 -31.81 4.40
CA LEU A 708 21.98 -32.51 3.46
C LEU A 708 21.41 -31.59 2.39
N ASP A 709 21.71 -30.29 2.44
CA ASP A 709 21.12 -29.25 1.61
C ASP A 709 19.58 -29.28 1.63
N ARG A 710 19.02 -29.38 2.86
CA ARG A 710 17.59 -29.56 3.11
C ARG A 710 17.09 -28.68 4.24
N LEU A 711 15.79 -28.38 4.21
CA LEU A 711 15.05 -27.95 5.38
C LEU A 711 14.34 -29.15 6.00
N SER A 712 14.26 -29.17 7.32
CA SER A 712 13.45 -30.12 8.08
C SER A 712 12.29 -29.37 8.74
N VAL A 713 11.09 -29.94 8.63
CA VAL A 713 9.87 -29.38 9.20
C VAL A 713 9.24 -30.41 10.12
N VAL A 714 8.93 -29.97 11.34
CA VAL A 714 8.12 -30.73 12.28
C VAL A 714 6.69 -30.22 12.20
N ASP A 715 5.76 -31.13 11.95
CA ASP A 715 4.33 -30.94 11.82
C ASP A 715 3.61 -31.78 12.86
N ALA A 716 2.86 -31.16 13.76
CA ALA A 716 2.07 -31.84 14.78
C ALA A 716 0.75 -32.42 14.24
N GLY A 717 0.42 -32.12 12.98
CA GLY A 717 -0.77 -32.62 12.31
C GLY A 717 -0.58 -34.05 11.83
N SER A 718 -0.27 -34.21 10.54
CA SER A 718 -0.20 -35.53 9.90
C SER A 718 1.16 -35.87 9.27
N LEU A 719 2.06 -34.90 9.07
CA LEU A 719 3.35 -35.15 8.41
C LEU A 719 4.43 -35.63 9.38
N GLY A 720 4.35 -35.29 10.66
CA GLY A 720 5.40 -35.61 11.62
C GLY A 720 6.69 -34.87 11.27
N LEU A 721 7.66 -35.55 10.64
CA LEU A 721 8.91 -34.93 10.15
C LEU A 721 8.97 -35.02 8.62
N ALA A 722 8.99 -33.86 7.96
CA ALA A 722 9.18 -33.73 6.52
C ALA A 722 10.53 -33.08 6.19
N PHE A 723 11.11 -33.44 5.04
CA PHE A 723 12.27 -32.75 4.49
C PHE A 723 11.89 -32.00 3.21
N LEU A 724 12.49 -30.85 2.99
CA LEU A 724 12.35 -30.09 1.75
C LEU A 724 13.71 -29.97 1.09
N ARG A 725 13.75 -30.24 -0.21
CA ARG A 725 14.91 -30.00 -1.06
C ARG A 725 14.90 -28.58 -1.56
N LEU A 726 16.01 -27.89 -1.37
CA LEU A 726 16.15 -26.47 -1.74
C LEU A 726 16.56 -26.27 -3.19
N ASP A 727 17.21 -27.25 -3.82
CA ASP A 727 17.62 -27.21 -5.23
C ASP A 727 16.43 -27.32 -6.21
N ARG A 728 15.37 -28.02 -5.80
CA ARG A 728 14.16 -28.22 -6.61
C ARG A 728 12.92 -27.61 -6.01
N LEU A 729 13.01 -27.06 -4.80
CA LEU A 729 11.88 -26.51 -4.06
C LEU A 729 10.73 -27.53 -3.96
N THR A 730 11.07 -28.76 -3.56
CA THR A 730 10.12 -29.89 -3.47
C THR A 730 10.15 -30.55 -2.11
N VAL A 731 8.98 -31.03 -1.67
CA VAL A 731 8.86 -31.82 -0.43
C VAL A 731 9.29 -33.26 -0.70
N VAL A 732 10.10 -33.82 0.20
CA VAL A 732 10.57 -35.20 0.18
C VAL A 732 10.21 -35.85 1.51
N THR A 733 9.35 -36.85 1.48
CA THR A 733 9.10 -37.70 2.64
C THR A 733 10.25 -38.68 2.83
N PRO A 734 10.73 -38.90 4.06
CA PRO A 734 11.71 -39.95 4.31
C PRO A 734 11.03 -41.30 4.05
N THR A 735 11.41 -41.98 2.96
CA THR A 735 11.11 -43.41 2.81
C THR A 735 12.05 -44.16 3.76
N LEU A 736 11.49 -44.70 4.84
CA LEU A 736 12.17 -45.71 5.64
C LEU A 736 12.35 -46.96 4.76
N ASN A 737 13.53 -47.12 4.17
CA ASN A 737 14.01 -48.39 3.64
C ASN A 737 15.14 -48.89 4.53
#